data_AF-A0AA48RED9-F1
#
_entry.id   AF-A0AA48RED9-F1
#
_cell.length_a   1.000
_cell.length_b   1.000
_cell.length_c   1.000
_cell.angle_alpha   90.00
_cell.angle_beta   90.00
_cell.angle_gamma   90.00
#
_symmetry.space_group_name_H-M   'P 1'
#
loop_
_entity.id
_entity.type
_entity.pdbx_description
1 polymer ?
#
loop_
_entity_poly.entity_id
_entity_poly.type
_entity_poly.pdbx_seq_one_letter_code
_entity_poly.pdbx_strand_id
1 'polypeptide(L)'
;MWQEQLDYFWDGERRLVIGAFDGAERAPSRPALTIVSAGDAELTTEPTLVDVIDAPRWRAGVAIFDIPAEHRFLRLTDAEGAALTLQLCADRDLPAGGDYRLLMTLLPDGNGADTAQFRVLSLPARGDVERLAREQTVAAGARLVWAFGQRRVFEQGPDGVPIARLAPARRIFPAWRSRLLLEARALDSEAAADTRQAPFAIMQHWIAENGAPRAALRLRLTDSLEESATLLSRSCVVMALNQRRRLRGWMQEQKAAGEPVIDPLTFDDIRQAIGDHSECPDAVETTDAVAAANLLNLLLDPDSAEADGVAVRRGADRNAAGLGETIEIDFYGAALGDDVGLVCPAARAGDLGVAPADPGGPPFVRLFRVEADGLAPRRIDDDLLLDELMRRAEAAGARVGTTAATRAFAERAAGLKGRREKLVALYNDSMTRAGLPARFSTVGFWDIFEPLQQASFAALARDAAPVLQTVGGYGAYVADPAVTAALAKGGPLARLAPEGRVGADGRGASPLSARFAAACGAEGITPQGLEPAAQLALLRALLQEEDVALLREARIGLSPDPALRRDAARAARSLADIRAVERALAHFERGRDQERASALADYLAARRAGRWLSAASAPALAALLQRAGVEAEAEQTRLAAGMTAAAAPASPAPPPPPAEKPKGFLRRLFGG
;
A
#
# COMPACT_ATOMS: atom_id res chain seq x y z
N MET A 1 -2.26 32.60 -4.28
CA MET A 1 -3.21 31.47 -4.36
C MET A 1 -2.39 30.19 -4.29
N TRP A 2 -2.63 29.36 -3.27
CA TRP A 2 -1.84 28.16 -2.99
C TRP A 2 -2.06 27.04 -4.04
N GLN A 3 -3.17 27.09 -4.77
CA GLN A 3 -3.62 26.09 -5.74
C GLN A 3 -2.59 25.83 -6.85
N GLU A 4 -1.80 26.84 -7.23
CA GLU A 4 -0.76 26.73 -8.25
C GLU A 4 0.64 26.53 -7.66
N GLN A 5 0.79 26.75 -6.35
CA GLN A 5 2.07 26.68 -5.64
C GLN A 5 2.39 25.27 -5.14
N LEU A 6 1.36 24.44 -4.92
CA LEU A 6 1.53 23.05 -4.54
C LEU A 6 1.64 22.15 -5.78
N ASP A 7 2.31 21.03 -5.59
CA ASP A 7 2.40 19.96 -6.58
C ASP A 7 1.57 18.75 -6.16
N TYR A 8 0.93 18.12 -7.15
CA TYR A 8 -0.02 17.04 -6.98
C TYR A 8 0.41 15.86 -7.84
N PHE A 9 0.62 14.70 -7.23
CA PHE A 9 0.97 13.47 -7.93
C PHE A 9 0.07 12.31 -7.50
N TRP A 10 -0.43 11.57 -8.47
CA TRP A 10 -1.29 10.40 -8.29
C TRP A 10 -0.61 9.18 -8.89
N ASP A 11 -0.61 8.04 -8.21
CA ASP A 11 0.07 6.82 -8.69
C ASP A 11 -0.64 6.10 -9.84
N GLY A 12 -1.87 6.50 -10.18
CA GLY A 12 -2.72 5.79 -11.14
C GLY A 12 -3.67 4.78 -10.51
N GLU A 13 -3.52 4.54 -9.22
CA GLU A 13 -4.31 3.62 -8.41
C GLU A 13 -5.00 4.41 -7.31
N ARG A 14 -4.48 4.37 -6.08
CA ARG A 14 -5.15 4.94 -4.90
C ARG A 14 -4.35 6.05 -4.22
N ARG A 15 -3.04 6.15 -4.41
CA ARG A 15 -2.21 7.05 -3.59
C ARG A 15 -2.09 8.42 -4.24
N LEU A 16 -2.34 9.46 -3.45
CA LEU A 16 -2.09 10.84 -3.83
C LEU A 16 -1.04 11.46 -2.92
N VAL A 17 -0.16 12.24 -3.55
CA VAL A 17 0.83 13.08 -2.92
C VAL A 17 0.48 14.53 -3.18
N ILE A 18 0.49 15.33 -2.13
CA ILE A 18 0.49 16.80 -2.21
C ILE A 18 1.78 17.28 -1.59
N GLY A 19 2.58 18.03 -2.35
CA GLY A 19 3.85 18.52 -1.88
C GLY A 19 4.11 20.00 -2.16
N ALA A 20 4.92 20.60 -1.30
CA ALA A 20 5.52 21.90 -1.44
C ALA A 20 7.04 21.69 -1.59
N PHE A 21 7.49 21.51 -2.83
CA PHE A 21 8.86 21.16 -3.20
C PHE A 21 9.69 22.39 -3.61
N ASP A 22 11.00 22.20 -3.81
CA ASP A 22 11.91 23.29 -4.19
C ASP A 22 11.42 24.02 -5.45
N GLY A 23 11.24 25.34 -5.31
CA GLY A 23 10.49 26.20 -6.25
C GLY A 23 9.25 26.86 -5.62
N ALA A 24 8.70 26.27 -4.54
CA ALA A 24 7.58 26.81 -3.77
C ALA A 24 8.00 27.72 -2.59
N GLU A 25 9.30 28.02 -2.44
CA GLU A 25 9.88 28.81 -1.33
C GLU A 25 9.32 30.25 -1.19
N ARG A 26 8.56 30.72 -2.18
CA ARG A 26 7.91 32.03 -2.18
C ARG A 26 6.52 32.05 -1.51
N ALA A 27 6.02 30.92 -1.03
CA ALA A 27 4.70 30.84 -0.43
C ALA A 27 4.71 31.26 1.06
N PRO A 28 3.93 32.29 1.46
CA PRO A 28 3.64 32.54 2.88
C PRO A 28 2.84 31.36 3.43
N SER A 29 3.26 30.78 4.57
CA SER A 29 2.61 29.73 5.37
C SER A 29 1.75 28.69 4.61
N ARG A 30 2.19 27.42 4.60
CA ARG A 30 1.45 26.30 3.99
C ARG A 30 -0.01 26.25 4.47
N PRO A 31 -1.01 26.20 3.56
CA PRO A 31 -2.42 26.31 3.94
C PRO A 31 -2.90 25.06 4.68
N ALA A 32 -3.77 25.21 5.67
CA ALA A 32 -4.48 24.06 6.22
C ALA A 32 -5.54 23.59 5.20
N LEU A 33 -5.50 22.33 4.79
CA LEU A 33 -6.38 21.79 3.75
C LEU A 33 -7.31 20.71 4.30
N THR A 34 -8.56 20.75 3.89
CA THR A 34 -9.53 19.65 4.02
C THR A 34 -9.68 18.98 2.67
N ILE A 35 -9.59 17.64 2.64
CA ILE A 35 -9.61 16.88 1.40
C ILE A 35 -10.80 15.93 1.40
N VAL A 36 -11.70 16.14 0.45
CA VAL A 36 -12.88 15.31 0.23
C VAL A 36 -12.73 14.65 -1.13
N SER A 37 -13.13 13.39 -1.24
CA SER A 37 -13.15 12.66 -2.51
C SER A 37 -14.54 12.10 -2.79
N ALA A 38 -14.89 11.93 -4.06
CA ALA A 38 -16.16 11.35 -4.49
C ALA A 38 -16.02 10.62 -5.84
N GLY A 39 -17.07 9.87 -6.20
CA GLY A 39 -17.20 9.21 -7.50
C GLY A 39 -17.53 10.17 -8.65
N ASP A 40 -18.16 11.31 -8.36
CA ASP A 40 -18.61 12.30 -9.33
C ASP A 40 -18.06 13.71 -9.07
N ALA A 41 -18.15 14.57 -10.09
CA ALA A 41 -17.62 15.94 -10.06
C ALA A 41 -18.38 16.88 -9.10
N GLU A 42 -19.66 16.61 -8.86
CA GLU A 42 -20.52 17.41 -7.96
C GLU A 42 -20.30 17.04 -6.49
N LEU A 43 -19.52 15.99 -6.21
CA LEU A 43 -19.24 15.45 -4.87
C LEU A 43 -20.51 14.96 -4.16
N THR A 44 -21.44 14.36 -4.91
CA THR A 44 -22.74 13.91 -4.38
C THR A 44 -22.77 12.41 -4.08
N THR A 45 -21.98 11.63 -4.79
CA THR A 45 -21.90 10.17 -4.69
C THR A 45 -20.84 9.80 -3.65
N GLU A 46 -21.32 9.41 -2.47
CA GLU A 46 -20.51 8.91 -1.35
C GLU A 46 -19.32 9.83 -0.98
N PRO A 47 -19.55 11.14 -0.77
CA PRO A 47 -18.46 12.05 -0.51
C PRO A 47 -17.74 11.69 0.79
N THR A 48 -16.42 11.54 0.70
CA THR A 48 -15.59 10.93 1.73
C THR A 48 -14.43 11.86 2.10
N LEU A 49 -14.37 12.28 3.35
CA LEU A 49 -13.22 12.97 3.94
C LEU A 49 -12.03 12.02 3.98
N VAL A 50 -11.01 12.28 3.16
CA VAL A 50 -9.83 11.39 3.03
C VAL A 50 -8.66 11.82 3.90
N ASP A 51 -8.41 13.13 4.01
CA ASP A 51 -7.33 13.70 4.83
C ASP A 51 -7.64 15.14 5.29
N VAL A 52 -6.97 15.57 6.37
CA VAL A 52 -6.91 16.96 6.85
C VAL A 52 -5.44 17.33 7.09
N ILE A 53 -4.92 18.17 6.21
CA ILE A 53 -3.52 18.59 6.23
C ILE A 53 -3.38 19.89 7.02
N ASP A 54 -2.86 19.80 8.23
CA ASP A 54 -2.51 20.93 9.07
C ASP A 54 -0.98 21.13 9.16
N ALA A 55 -0.52 22.10 9.96
CA ALA A 55 0.89 22.44 10.07
C ALA A 55 1.80 21.23 10.43
N PRO A 56 1.45 20.34 11.39
CA PRO A 56 2.18 19.09 11.62
C PRO A 56 2.23 18.17 10.39
N ARG A 57 1.11 18.00 9.67
CA ARG A 57 1.03 17.16 8.47
C ARG A 57 1.92 17.70 7.33
N TRP A 58 2.16 19.00 7.29
CA TRP A 58 3.03 19.65 6.31
C TRP A 58 4.53 19.51 6.59
N ARG A 59 5.00 19.01 7.74
CA ARG A 59 6.40 19.16 8.18
C ARG A 59 7.46 18.66 7.18
N ALA A 60 7.22 17.55 6.49
CA ALA A 60 8.12 17.05 5.44
C ALA A 60 8.06 17.81 4.12
N GLY A 61 7.20 18.83 4.02
CA GLY A 61 6.80 19.43 2.75
C GLY A 61 5.91 18.51 1.91
N VAL A 62 5.51 17.34 2.42
CA VAL A 62 4.76 16.33 1.67
C VAL A 62 3.71 15.67 2.55
N ALA A 63 2.47 15.65 2.06
CA ALA A 63 1.36 14.87 2.58
C ALA A 63 1.00 13.76 1.58
N ILE A 64 0.78 12.56 2.10
CA ILE A 64 0.46 11.37 1.30
C ILE A 64 -0.74 10.70 1.95
N PHE A 65 -1.72 10.29 1.15
CA PHE A 65 -2.91 9.59 1.60
C PHE A 65 -3.48 8.72 0.48
N ASP A 66 -4.35 7.79 0.86
CA ASP A 66 -5.01 6.90 -0.08
C ASP A 66 -6.45 7.37 -0.37
N ILE A 67 -6.87 7.11 -1.60
CA ILE A 67 -8.17 7.47 -2.18
C ILE A 67 -8.99 6.17 -2.32
N PRO A 68 -10.31 6.20 -2.04
CA PRO A 68 -11.19 5.06 -2.32
C PRO A 68 -11.11 4.62 -3.80
N ALA A 69 -11.20 3.32 -4.08
CA ALA A 69 -10.90 2.74 -5.41
C ALA A 69 -11.74 3.33 -6.57
N GLU A 70 -12.97 3.75 -6.28
CA GLU A 70 -13.91 4.27 -7.28
C GLU A 70 -13.93 5.81 -7.34
N HIS A 71 -13.21 6.48 -6.44
CA HIS A 71 -13.22 7.94 -6.39
C HIS A 71 -12.23 8.52 -7.40
N ARG A 72 -12.72 9.45 -8.22
CA ARG A 72 -11.94 10.09 -9.28
C ARG A 72 -11.87 11.61 -9.14
N PHE A 73 -12.68 12.18 -8.24
CA PHE A 73 -12.75 13.62 -8.00
C PHE A 73 -12.37 13.91 -6.57
N LEU A 74 -11.48 14.88 -6.38
CA LEU A 74 -11.10 15.35 -5.06
C LEU A 74 -11.26 16.86 -4.97
N ARG A 75 -11.78 17.34 -3.85
CA ARG A 75 -11.89 18.76 -3.53
C ARG A 75 -10.98 19.08 -2.36
N LEU A 76 -10.06 20.00 -2.60
CA LEU A 76 -9.14 20.54 -1.61
C LEU A 76 -9.65 21.92 -1.26
N THR A 77 -9.99 22.15 0.00
CA THR A 77 -10.49 23.44 0.49
C THR A 77 -9.64 23.91 1.64
N ASP A 78 -9.20 25.17 1.60
CA ASP A 78 -8.48 25.78 2.70
C ASP A 78 -9.42 26.32 3.80
N ALA A 79 -8.85 26.93 4.84
CA ALA A 79 -9.61 27.53 5.92
C ALA A 79 -10.38 28.81 5.51
N GLU A 80 -9.97 29.48 4.43
CA GLU A 80 -10.57 30.73 3.92
C GLU A 80 -11.69 30.45 2.90
N GLY A 81 -11.87 29.19 2.50
CA GLY A 81 -12.88 28.73 1.54
C GLY A 81 -12.39 28.66 0.10
N ALA A 82 -11.11 28.97 -0.17
CA ALA A 82 -10.54 28.80 -1.49
C ALA A 82 -10.40 27.30 -1.80
N ALA A 83 -10.77 26.92 -3.02
CA ALA A 83 -10.88 25.53 -3.41
C ALA A 83 -10.09 25.20 -4.69
N LEU A 84 -9.71 23.94 -4.82
CA LEU A 84 -9.18 23.31 -6.03
C LEU A 84 -9.83 21.93 -6.19
N THR A 85 -10.27 21.60 -7.40
CA THR A 85 -10.72 20.24 -7.73
C THR A 85 -9.59 19.50 -8.44
N LEU A 86 -9.21 18.32 -7.96
CA LEU A 86 -8.38 17.38 -8.69
C LEU A 86 -9.27 16.36 -9.38
N GLN A 87 -9.04 16.14 -10.68
CA GLN A 87 -9.72 15.10 -11.44
C GLN A 87 -8.70 14.07 -11.93
N LEU A 88 -8.83 12.83 -11.47
CA LEU A 88 -7.95 11.72 -11.83
C LEU A 88 -8.42 11.11 -13.15
N CYS A 89 -7.58 11.19 -14.18
CA CYS A 89 -7.92 10.79 -15.54
C CYS A 89 -6.91 9.78 -16.07
N ALA A 90 -7.30 8.90 -16.99
CA ALA A 90 -6.29 8.19 -17.78
C ALA A 90 -5.55 9.20 -18.68
N ASP A 91 -4.28 8.92 -19.02
CA ASP A 91 -3.46 9.85 -19.80
C ASP A 91 -4.07 10.19 -21.18
N ARG A 92 -4.75 9.21 -21.79
CA ARG A 92 -5.47 9.38 -23.07
C ARG A 92 -6.68 10.32 -22.98
N ASP A 93 -7.23 10.51 -21.79
CA ASP A 93 -8.43 11.32 -21.56
C ASP A 93 -8.08 12.79 -21.27
N LEU A 94 -6.78 13.13 -21.21
CA LEU A 94 -6.32 14.49 -20.97
C LEU A 94 -6.41 15.36 -22.24
N PRO A 95 -6.96 16.59 -22.14
CA PRO A 95 -7.01 17.53 -23.25
C PRO A 95 -5.63 17.78 -23.89
N ALA A 96 -5.62 18.07 -25.20
CA ALA A 96 -4.41 18.43 -25.93
C ALA A 96 -3.79 19.72 -25.37
N GLY A 97 -2.72 19.59 -24.58
CA GLY A 97 -2.14 20.67 -23.79
C GLY A 97 -1.67 20.21 -22.41
N GLY A 98 -1.28 21.16 -21.57
CA GLY A 98 -0.81 20.94 -20.20
C GLY A 98 0.70 20.97 -20.03
N ASP A 99 1.13 20.66 -18.80
CA ASP A 99 2.53 20.57 -18.40
C ASP A 99 2.85 19.16 -17.93
N TYR A 100 4.08 18.74 -18.17
CA TYR A 100 4.63 17.55 -17.53
C TYR A 100 5.47 17.96 -16.32
N ARG A 101 5.13 17.46 -15.13
CA ARG A 101 5.91 17.71 -13.92
C ARG A 101 6.81 16.54 -13.64
N LEU A 102 8.11 16.78 -13.55
CA LEU A 102 9.13 15.81 -13.18
C LEU A 102 9.58 16.08 -11.75
N LEU A 103 9.38 15.13 -10.84
CA LEU A 103 9.91 15.16 -9.48
C LEU A 103 11.15 14.28 -9.38
N MET A 104 12.21 14.81 -8.76
CA MET A 104 13.49 14.14 -8.57
C MET A 104 13.88 14.14 -7.10
N THR A 105 14.26 12.97 -6.58
CA THR A 105 14.84 12.80 -5.24
C THR A 105 16.36 12.79 -5.35
N LEU A 106 17.00 13.78 -4.74
CA LEU A 106 18.44 14.00 -4.81
C LEU A 106 19.08 13.84 -3.44
N LEU A 107 20.23 13.16 -3.38
CA LEU A 107 21.11 13.18 -2.22
C LEU A 107 21.76 14.58 -2.07
N PRO A 108 22.07 14.99 -0.82
CA PRO A 108 22.78 16.24 -0.58
C PRO A 108 24.21 16.21 -1.15
N ASP A 109 24.73 17.38 -1.51
CA ASP A 109 26.07 17.56 -2.09
C ASP A 109 27.21 17.29 -1.08
N GLY A 110 26.94 17.43 0.22
CA GLY A 110 27.91 17.24 1.30
C GLY A 110 27.65 16.01 2.18
N ASN A 111 28.64 15.64 2.99
CA ASN A 111 28.50 14.65 4.08
C ASN A 111 27.95 15.28 5.39
N GLY A 112 27.38 16.49 5.31
CA GLY A 112 26.77 17.20 6.44
C GLY A 112 25.42 16.61 6.85
N ALA A 113 24.78 17.21 7.86
CA ALA A 113 23.46 16.83 8.38
C ALA A 113 22.28 17.17 7.45
N ASP A 114 22.54 17.32 6.15
CA ASP A 114 21.56 17.77 5.17
C ASP A 114 20.56 16.65 4.83
N THR A 115 19.30 17.03 4.67
CA THR A 115 18.23 16.12 4.23
C THR A 115 18.26 15.91 2.72
N ALA A 116 17.65 14.83 2.26
CA ALA A 116 17.41 14.64 0.82
C ALA A 116 16.61 15.82 0.25
N GLN A 117 16.94 16.23 -0.98
CA GLN A 117 16.28 17.31 -1.69
C GLN A 117 15.25 16.74 -2.67
N PHE A 118 14.10 17.42 -2.77
CA PHE A 118 13.04 17.08 -3.69
C PHE A 118 12.86 18.23 -4.69
N ARG A 119 13.37 18.02 -5.90
CA ARG A 119 13.36 19.01 -6.97
C ARG A 119 12.24 18.73 -7.94
N VAL A 120 11.41 19.73 -8.21
CA VAL A 120 10.34 19.65 -9.23
C VAL A 120 10.67 20.54 -10.42
N LEU A 121 10.42 20.01 -11.62
CA LEU A 121 10.63 20.72 -12.89
C LEU A 121 9.34 20.67 -13.73
N SER A 122 8.97 21.82 -14.31
CA SER A 122 8.00 21.86 -15.42
C SER A 122 8.71 21.58 -16.73
N LEU A 123 8.22 20.58 -17.47
CA LEU A 123 8.59 20.33 -18.85
C LEU A 123 7.38 20.63 -19.74
N PRO A 124 7.57 21.25 -20.91
CA PRO A 124 6.48 21.47 -21.86
C PRO A 124 5.89 20.12 -22.29
N ALA A 125 4.57 19.98 -22.28
CA ALA A 125 3.94 18.74 -22.73
C ALA A 125 4.06 18.51 -24.25
N ARG A 126 4.41 19.55 -25.02
CA ARG A 126 4.68 19.46 -26.47
C ARG A 126 6.17 19.21 -26.71
N GLY A 127 6.48 18.13 -27.44
CA GLY A 127 7.84 17.70 -27.77
C GLY A 127 8.17 16.32 -27.20
N ASP A 128 9.43 15.91 -27.34
CA ASP A 128 9.92 14.65 -26.76
C ASP A 128 10.17 14.83 -25.25
N VAL A 129 9.09 14.75 -24.47
CA VAL A 129 9.11 14.85 -23.00
C VAL A 129 10.05 13.81 -22.39
N GLU A 130 10.14 12.64 -23.00
CA GLU A 130 11.04 11.59 -22.54
C GLU A 130 12.49 12.03 -22.72
N ARG A 131 12.86 12.63 -23.86
CA ARG A 131 14.20 13.20 -24.05
C ARG A 131 14.50 14.30 -23.04
N LEU A 132 13.58 15.23 -22.81
CA LEU A 132 13.80 16.29 -21.83
C LEU A 132 13.94 15.74 -20.41
N ALA A 133 13.10 14.78 -20.02
CA ALA A 133 13.22 14.11 -18.73
C ALA A 133 14.56 13.37 -18.61
N ARG A 134 15.01 12.69 -19.67
CA ARG A 134 16.34 12.06 -19.75
C ARG A 134 17.45 13.07 -19.52
N GLU A 135 17.44 14.20 -20.23
CA GLU A 135 18.44 15.27 -20.07
C GLU A 135 18.50 15.77 -18.62
N GLN A 136 17.36 15.94 -17.97
CA GLN A 136 17.32 16.33 -16.56
C GLN A 136 17.86 15.23 -15.64
N THR A 137 17.53 13.96 -15.88
CA THR A 137 18.08 12.85 -15.10
C THR A 137 19.60 12.73 -15.22
N VAL A 138 20.15 12.91 -16.43
CA VAL A 138 21.59 12.91 -16.66
C VAL A 138 22.25 14.11 -15.97
N ALA A 139 21.65 15.30 -16.06
CA ALA A 139 22.15 16.50 -15.40
C ALA A 139 22.19 16.40 -13.87
N ALA A 140 21.28 15.64 -13.25
CA ALA A 140 21.29 15.38 -11.82
C ALA A 140 22.41 14.39 -11.37
N GLY A 141 22.95 13.61 -12.32
CA GLY A 141 24.14 12.78 -12.12
C GLY A 141 24.06 11.83 -10.92
N ALA A 142 25.18 11.73 -10.20
CA ALA A 142 25.36 10.80 -9.07
C ALA A 142 24.53 11.14 -7.82
N ARG A 143 23.77 12.24 -7.82
CA ARG A 143 22.89 12.60 -6.70
C ARG A 143 21.51 11.99 -6.81
N LEU A 144 21.08 11.69 -8.03
CA LEU A 144 19.74 11.21 -8.30
C LEU A 144 19.50 9.83 -7.69
N VAL A 145 18.47 9.69 -6.87
CA VAL A 145 18.06 8.39 -6.29
C VAL A 145 16.80 7.87 -6.98
N TRP A 146 15.87 8.78 -7.29
CA TRP A 146 14.55 8.45 -7.81
C TRP A 146 13.99 9.59 -8.64
N ALA A 147 13.27 9.30 -9.71
CA ALA A 147 12.48 10.29 -10.42
C ALA A 147 11.17 9.68 -10.95
N PHE A 148 10.11 10.46 -10.89
CA PHE A 148 8.84 10.16 -11.55
C PHE A 148 8.27 11.44 -12.12
N GLY A 149 7.41 11.32 -13.13
CA GLY A 149 6.71 12.48 -13.64
C GLY A 149 5.29 12.18 -14.05
N GLN A 150 4.54 13.26 -14.26
CA GLN A 150 3.11 13.21 -14.46
C GLN A 150 2.68 14.35 -15.36
N ARG A 151 1.81 14.06 -16.32
CA ARG A 151 1.13 15.08 -17.11
C ARG A 151 -0.07 15.63 -16.35
N ARG A 152 -0.24 16.95 -16.40
CA ARG A 152 -1.39 17.64 -15.80
C ARG A 152 -1.89 18.79 -16.65
N VAL A 153 -3.17 19.08 -16.54
CA VAL A 153 -3.82 20.22 -17.23
C VAL A 153 -4.61 21.00 -16.19
N PHE A 154 -4.47 22.33 -16.19
CA PHE A 154 -5.30 23.22 -15.39
C PHE A 154 -6.35 23.86 -16.28
N GLU A 155 -7.59 23.90 -15.78
CA GLU A 155 -8.72 24.55 -16.43
C GLU A 155 -9.59 25.24 -15.39
N GLN A 156 -10.44 26.16 -15.85
CA GLN A 156 -11.44 26.80 -15.00
C GLN A 156 -12.72 25.97 -15.05
N GLY A 157 -13.21 25.53 -13.89
CA GLY A 157 -14.46 24.80 -13.79
C GLY A 157 -15.69 25.67 -14.05
N PRO A 158 -16.86 25.06 -14.32
CA PRO A 158 -18.11 25.78 -14.58
C PRO A 158 -18.54 26.67 -13.40
N ASP A 159 -18.23 26.26 -12.17
CA ASP A 159 -18.53 27.00 -10.94
C ASP A 159 -17.45 28.04 -10.56
N GLY A 160 -16.51 28.31 -11.47
CA GLY A 160 -15.37 29.19 -11.24
C GLY A 160 -14.24 28.61 -10.38
N VAL A 161 -14.44 27.42 -9.79
CA VAL A 161 -13.40 26.69 -9.05
C VAL A 161 -12.38 26.10 -10.03
N PRO A 162 -11.07 26.29 -9.82
CA PRO A 162 -10.05 25.70 -10.69
C PRO A 162 -10.09 24.16 -10.63
N ILE A 163 -9.81 23.53 -11.77
CA ILE A 163 -9.72 22.08 -11.90
C ILE A 163 -8.32 21.73 -12.39
N ALA A 164 -7.64 20.81 -11.70
CA ALA A 164 -6.40 20.19 -12.15
C ALA A 164 -6.67 18.73 -12.53
N ARG A 165 -6.59 18.43 -13.83
CA ARG A 165 -6.68 17.07 -14.35
C ARG A 165 -5.31 16.41 -14.27
N LEU A 166 -5.22 15.26 -13.63
CA LEU A 166 -3.97 14.54 -13.37
C LEU A 166 -3.96 13.20 -14.10
N ALA A 167 -2.91 12.94 -14.88
CA ALA A 167 -2.58 11.59 -15.36
C ALA A 167 -2.03 10.74 -14.21
N PRO A 168 -1.92 9.40 -14.37
CA PRO A 168 -1.06 8.60 -13.53
C PRO A 168 0.39 9.06 -13.62
N ALA A 169 1.05 9.21 -12.48
CA ALA A 169 2.49 9.40 -12.40
C ALA A 169 3.19 8.14 -12.92
N ARG A 170 4.27 8.36 -13.67
CA ARG A 170 5.11 7.32 -14.23
C ARG A 170 6.51 7.47 -13.70
N ARG A 171 7.11 6.36 -13.29
CA ARG A 171 8.51 6.38 -12.87
C ARG A 171 9.41 6.60 -14.08
N ILE A 172 10.34 7.54 -13.93
CA ILE A 172 11.30 7.96 -14.95
C ILE A 172 12.70 7.42 -14.63
N PHE A 173 13.06 7.39 -13.35
CA PHE A 173 14.34 6.87 -12.89
C PHE A 173 14.20 6.07 -11.59
N PRO A 174 14.68 4.82 -11.53
CA PRO A 174 15.11 4.01 -12.69
C PRO A 174 13.94 3.72 -13.64
N ALA A 175 14.22 3.49 -14.93
CA ALA A 175 13.17 3.32 -15.94
C ALA A 175 12.32 2.05 -15.70
N TRP A 176 12.96 0.91 -15.39
CA TRP A 176 12.28 -0.40 -15.34
C TRP A 176 11.92 -0.85 -13.93
N ARG A 177 10.76 -1.51 -13.79
CA ARG A 177 10.27 -1.97 -12.46
C ARG A 177 11.12 -3.13 -11.96
N SER A 178 11.50 -4.02 -12.87
CA SER A 178 12.40 -5.13 -12.58
C SER A 178 13.86 -4.74 -12.76
N ARG A 179 14.76 -5.30 -11.93
CA ARG A 179 16.21 -5.08 -12.06
C ARG A 179 16.79 -5.73 -13.32
N LEU A 180 16.29 -6.93 -13.64
CA LEU A 180 16.58 -7.71 -14.84
C LEU A 180 15.29 -7.86 -15.64
N LEU A 181 15.21 -7.23 -16.81
CA LEU A 181 14.05 -7.30 -17.69
C LEU A 181 14.38 -8.11 -18.95
N LEU A 182 13.68 -9.22 -19.15
CA LEU A 182 13.83 -10.10 -20.31
C LEU A 182 12.84 -9.69 -21.40
N GLU A 183 13.32 -9.57 -22.63
CA GLU A 183 12.54 -9.30 -23.82
C GLU A 183 12.77 -10.41 -24.84
N ALA A 184 11.69 -11.03 -25.31
CA ALA A 184 11.76 -11.95 -26.43
C ALA A 184 12.15 -11.17 -27.69
N ARG A 185 13.17 -11.65 -28.40
CA ARG A 185 13.48 -11.15 -29.74
C ARG A 185 12.64 -11.92 -30.76
N ALA A 186 12.17 -11.21 -31.78
CA ALA A 186 11.60 -11.87 -32.94
C ALA A 186 12.64 -12.82 -33.53
N LEU A 187 12.17 -13.95 -34.06
CA LEU A 187 13.03 -14.90 -34.76
C LEU A 187 13.61 -14.19 -35.99
N ASP A 188 14.91 -13.89 -35.95
CA ASP A 188 15.56 -13.18 -37.04
C ASP A 188 16.04 -14.20 -38.08
N SER A 189 15.33 -14.26 -39.21
CA SER A 189 15.67 -15.11 -40.35
C SER A 189 16.68 -14.47 -41.30
N GLU A 190 16.98 -13.17 -41.14
CA GLU A 190 17.87 -12.41 -42.03
C GLU A 190 19.20 -12.05 -41.37
N ALA A 191 19.26 -11.90 -40.04
CA ALA A 191 20.49 -11.62 -39.32
C ALA A 191 21.15 -12.88 -38.74
N ALA A 192 22.22 -13.33 -39.40
CA ALA A 192 23.56 -13.27 -38.83
C ALA A 192 24.60 -13.77 -39.84
N ALA A 193 25.56 -12.91 -40.15
CA ALA A 193 26.86 -13.31 -40.70
C ALA A 193 27.66 -14.08 -39.65
N ASP A 194 27.19 -15.26 -39.27
CA ASP A 194 27.92 -16.20 -38.41
C ASP A 194 28.37 -17.36 -39.29
N THR A 195 29.65 -17.36 -39.63
CA THR A 195 30.27 -18.27 -40.60
C THR A 195 30.53 -19.68 -40.04
N ARG A 196 29.90 -20.06 -38.94
CA ARG A 196 30.09 -21.35 -38.26
C ARG A 196 29.22 -22.43 -38.90
N GLN A 197 29.77 -23.63 -39.12
CA GLN A 197 29.10 -24.73 -39.83
C GLN A 197 28.13 -25.47 -38.90
N ALA A 198 26.91 -25.74 -39.38
CA ALA A 198 25.93 -26.53 -38.64
C ALA A 198 26.31 -28.03 -38.65
N PRO A 199 26.16 -28.75 -37.52
CA PRO A 199 26.72 -30.08 -37.35
C PRO A 199 25.97 -31.22 -38.08
N PHE A 200 24.78 -31.01 -38.65
CA PHE A 200 24.03 -32.10 -39.31
C PHE A 200 23.57 -31.75 -40.73
N ALA A 201 23.57 -32.75 -41.62
CA ALA A 201 23.19 -32.59 -43.04
C ALA A 201 21.72 -32.14 -43.26
N ILE A 202 20.80 -32.39 -42.33
CA ILE A 202 19.43 -31.84 -42.38
C ILE A 202 19.41 -30.31 -42.19
N MET A 203 20.47 -29.75 -41.61
CA MET A 203 20.70 -28.31 -41.46
C MET A 203 21.52 -27.71 -42.63
N GLN A 204 21.96 -28.51 -43.63
CA GLN A 204 22.58 -27.95 -44.84
C GLN A 204 21.61 -27.08 -45.64
N HIS A 205 20.30 -27.33 -45.55
CA HIS A 205 19.28 -26.41 -46.09
C HIS A 205 19.29 -25.07 -45.35
N TRP A 206 19.50 -25.05 -44.04
CA TRP A 206 19.62 -23.82 -43.26
C TRP A 206 20.94 -23.09 -43.55
N ILE A 207 22.05 -23.80 -43.77
CA ILE A 207 23.31 -23.19 -44.22
C ILE A 207 23.15 -22.53 -45.61
N ALA A 208 22.34 -23.11 -46.50
CA ALA A 208 22.05 -22.55 -47.82
C ALA A 208 21.11 -21.32 -47.77
N GLU A 209 20.35 -21.14 -46.69
CA GLU A 209 19.34 -20.09 -46.49
C GLU A 209 19.66 -19.21 -45.25
N ASN A 210 20.90 -18.73 -45.13
CA ASN A 210 21.35 -17.73 -44.12
C ASN A 210 21.51 -18.19 -42.66
N GLY A 211 21.58 -19.50 -42.39
CA GLY A 211 21.87 -20.08 -41.07
C GLY A 211 20.63 -20.56 -40.30
N ALA A 212 20.84 -21.27 -39.19
CA ALA A 212 19.74 -21.76 -38.36
C ALA A 212 19.07 -20.59 -37.60
N PRO A 213 17.73 -20.53 -37.56
CA PRO A 213 17.02 -19.50 -36.78
C PRO A 213 17.40 -19.57 -35.30
N ARG A 214 17.62 -18.40 -34.69
CA ARG A 214 18.15 -18.30 -33.32
C ARG A 214 17.06 -17.88 -32.35
N ALA A 215 16.82 -18.69 -31.33
CA ALA A 215 16.08 -18.26 -30.16
C ALA A 215 16.95 -17.31 -29.34
N ALA A 216 16.58 -16.03 -29.28
CA ALA A 216 17.35 -15.01 -28.58
C ALA A 216 16.52 -14.23 -27.55
N LEU A 217 17.06 -14.07 -26.36
CA LEU A 217 16.54 -13.18 -25.33
C LEU A 217 17.41 -11.94 -25.22
N ARG A 218 16.77 -10.79 -25.10
CA ARG A 218 17.43 -9.54 -24.73
C ARG A 218 17.20 -9.28 -23.25
N LEU A 219 18.27 -9.26 -22.48
CA LEU A 219 18.26 -8.87 -21.08
C LEU A 219 18.63 -7.40 -20.95
N ARG A 220 17.71 -6.59 -20.41
CA ARG A 220 17.96 -5.20 -20.03
C ARG A 220 18.24 -5.10 -18.53
N LEU A 221 19.32 -4.42 -18.20
CA LEU A 221 19.68 -4.08 -16.83
C LEU A 221 19.16 -2.68 -16.51
N THR A 222 18.65 -2.47 -15.30
CA THR A 222 18.37 -1.10 -14.81
C THR A 222 19.62 -0.30 -14.49
N ASP A 223 20.69 -1.02 -14.17
CA ASP A 223 21.98 -0.49 -13.73
C ASP A 223 23.08 -0.98 -14.69
N SER A 224 24.34 -0.63 -14.46
CA SER A 224 25.44 -1.18 -15.24
C SER A 224 25.67 -2.68 -14.93
N LEU A 225 26.47 -3.36 -15.74
CA LEU A 225 26.82 -4.77 -15.51
C LEU A 225 27.62 -4.93 -14.21
N GLU A 226 28.45 -3.94 -13.86
CA GLU A 226 29.16 -3.86 -12.58
C GLU A 226 28.18 -3.84 -11.40
N GLU A 227 27.16 -2.97 -11.45
CA GLU A 227 26.16 -2.79 -10.39
C GLU A 227 25.24 -4.01 -10.24
N SER A 228 24.97 -4.67 -11.36
CA SER A 228 24.13 -5.86 -11.42
C SER A 228 24.88 -7.15 -11.09
N ALA A 229 26.22 -7.11 -10.95
CA ALA A 229 27.07 -8.29 -10.82
C ALA A 229 26.67 -9.25 -9.68
N THR A 230 26.18 -8.74 -8.55
CA THR A 230 25.71 -9.60 -7.44
C THR A 230 24.43 -10.37 -7.79
N LEU A 231 23.53 -9.76 -8.56
CA LEU A 231 22.32 -10.42 -9.02
C LEU A 231 22.62 -11.33 -10.21
N LEU A 232 23.47 -10.87 -11.14
CA LEU A 232 23.94 -11.65 -12.29
C LEU A 232 24.74 -12.90 -11.86
N SER A 233 25.58 -12.81 -10.83
CA SER A 233 26.33 -13.95 -10.29
C SER A 233 25.44 -15.01 -9.64
N ARG A 234 24.20 -14.64 -9.30
CA ARG A 234 23.18 -15.54 -8.74
C ARG A 234 22.12 -15.93 -9.77
N SER A 235 22.23 -15.40 -10.99
CA SER A 235 21.33 -15.69 -12.09
C SER A 235 21.98 -16.70 -13.02
N CYS A 236 21.23 -17.72 -13.37
CA CYS A 236 21.64 -18.73 -14.33
C CYS A 236 20.73 -18.66 -15.55
N VAL A 237 21.35 -18.70 -16.73
CA VAL A 237 20.66 -18.99 -17.98
C VAL A 237 20.32 -20.48 -17.97
N VAL A 238 19.08 -20.81 -18.32
CA VAL A 238 18.59 -22.20 -18.28
C VAL A 238 17.95 -22.60 -19.60
N MET A 239 18.09 -23.89 -19.92
CA MET A 239 17.40 -24.56 -21.02
C MET A 239 16.81 -25.86 -20.52
N ALA A 240 15.49 -26.02 -20.61
CA ALA A 240 14.77 -27.25 -20.38
C ALA A 240 14.47 -27.93 -21.72
N LEU A 241 15.19 -29.01 -22.00
CA LEU A 241 15.12 -29.78 -23.24
C LEU A 241 13.94 -30.77 -23.15
N ASN A 242 12.74 -30.28 -23.38
CA ASN A 242 11.47 -31.01 -23.17
C ASN A 242 11.37 -32.26 -24.05
N GLN A 243 11.91 -32.22 -25.26
CA GLN A 243 11.95 -33.40 -26.13
C GLN A 243 12.78 -34.54 -25.50
N ARG A 244 13.94 -34.20 -24.93
CA ARG A 244 14.81 -35.15 -24.21
C ARG A 244 14.18 -35.63 -22.90
N ARG A 245 13.50 -34.73 -22.16
CA ARG A 245 12.75 -35.08 -20.94
C ARG A 245 11.66 -36.12 -21.23
N ARG A 246 10.89 -35.90 -22.30
CA ARG A 246 9.84 -36.85 -22.75
C ARG A 246 10.41 -38.18 -23.19
N LEU A 247 11.51 -38.17 -23.96
CA LEU A 247 12.18 -39.41 -24.37
C LEU A 247 12.65 -40.22 -23.16
N ARG A 248 13.25 -39.58 -22.15
CA ARG A 248 13.67 -40.28 -20.92
C ARG A 248 12.50 -40.83 -20.13
N GLY A 249 11.42 -40.05 -19.98
CA GLY A 249 10.20 -40.53 -19.32
C GLY A 249 9.67 -41.77 -20.02
N TRP A 250 9.55 -41.71 -21.35
CA TRP A 250 9.14 -42.85 -22.17
C TRP A 250 10.09 -44.05 -22.02
N MET A 251 11.41 -43.86 -22.08
CA MET A 251 12.38 -44.96 -21.90
C MET A 251 12.26 -45.61 -20.51
N GLN A 252 12.02 -44.83 -19.45
CA GLN A 252 11.80 -45.34 -18.11
C GLN A 252 10.51 -46.15 -18.01
N GLU A 253 9.43 -45.68 -18.64
CA GLU A 253 8.16 -46.40 -18.74
C GLU A 253 8.30 -47.71 -19.51
N GLN A 254 8.98 -47.70 -20.67
CA GLN A 254 9.26 -48.91 -21.46
C GLN A 254 10.09 -49.93 -20.67
N LYS A 255 11.15 -49.46 -19.99
CA LYS A 255 11.98 -50.31 -19.13
C LYS A 255 11.18 -50.91 -17.97
N ALA A 256 10.28 -50.14 -17.36
CA ALA A 256 9.38 -50.63 -16.31
C ALA A 256 8.35 -51.64 -16.85
N ALA A 257 7.93 -51.49 -18.11
CA ALA A 257 7.04 -52.41 -18.80
C ALA A 257 7.74 -53.67 -19.36
N GLY A 258 9.08 -53.73 -19.33
CA GLY A 258 9.87 -54.84 -19.90
C GLY A 258 9.98 -54.83 -21.43
N GLU A 259 9.63 -53.71 -22.06
CA GLU A 259 9.64 -53.50 -23.51
C GLU A 259 11.03 -53.06 -24.01
N PRO A 260 11.37 -53.29 -25.29
CA PRO A 260 12.64 -52.85 -25.86
C PRO A 260 12.77 -51.33 -25.86
N VAL A 261 13.91 -50.86 -25.35
CA VAL A 261 14.24 -49.44 -25.27
C VAL A 261 15.10 -49.05 -26.47
N ILE A 262 14.86 -47.88 -27.06
CA ILE A 262 15.72 -47.30 -28.09
C ILE A 262 16.95 -46.69 -27.40
N ASP A 263 18.15 -47.12 -27.77
CA ASP A 263 19.38 -46.42 -27.36
C ASP A 263 19.54 -45.15 -28.23
N PRO A 264 19.43 -43.94 -27.64
CA PRO A 264 19.69 -42.72 -28.39
C PRO A 264 21.16 -42.66 -28.79
N LEU A 265 21.46 -42.06 -29.95
CA LEU A 265 22.84 -41.76 -30.36
C LEU A 265 23.56 -41.03 -29.23
N THR A 266 24.74 -41.52 -28.84
CA THR A 266 25.58 -40.86 -27.85
C THR A 266 26.28 -39.65 -28.48
N PHE A 267 26.80 -38.75 -27.65
CA PHE A 267 27.60 -37.63 -28.16
C PHE A 267 28.87 -38.12 -28.86
N ASP A 268 29.44 -39.24 -28.42
CA ASP A 268 30.57 -39.88 -29.09
C ASP A 268 30.18 -40.38 -30.49
N ASP A 269 28.99 -40.98 -30.64
CA ASP A 269 28.47 -41.42 -31.95
C ASP A 269 28.22 -40.23 -32.89
N ILE A 270 27.69 -39.14 -32.34
CA ILE A 270 27.48 -37.90 -33.08
C ILE A 270 28.83 -37.29 -33.48
N ARG A 271 29.79 -37.17 -32.55
CA ARG A 271 31.13 -36.61 -32.76
C ARG A 271 31.95 -37.40 -33.76
N GLN A 272 31.83 -38.73 -33.75
CA GLN A 272 32.42 -39.58 -34.76
C GLN A 272 31.89 -39.25 -36.18
N ALA A 273 30.65 -38.75 -36.29
CA ALA A 273 30.06 -38.34 -37.56
C ALA A 273 30.30 -36.87 -37.94
N ILE A 274 30.52 -35.96 -36.98
CA ILE A 274 30.54 -34.50 -37.21
C ILE A 274 31.90 -33.80 -37.04
N GLY A 275 32.90 -34.44 -36.39
CA GLY A 275 34.24 -33.86 -36.19
C GLY A 275 34.52 -33.31 -34.78
N ASP A 276 35.71 -32.71 -34.62
CA ASP A 276 36.30 -32.36 -33.32
C ASP A 276 35.54 -31.22 -32.59
N HIS A 277 35.69 -31.15 -31.26
CA HIS A 277 34.97 -30.18 -30.42
C HIS A 277 35.22 -28.71 -30.81
N SER A 278 36.44 -28.39 -31.24
CA SER A 278 36.81 -27.04 -31.72
C SER A 278 36.19 -26.65 -33.07
N GLU A 279 35.65 -27.61 -33.82
CA GLU A 279 35.09 -27.38 -35.16
C GLU A 279 33.57 -27.10 -35.11
N CYS A 280 32.89 -27.60 -34.08
CA CYS A 280 31.44 -27.44 -33.87
C CYS A 280 31.12 -27.15 -32.37
N PRO A 281 31.32 -25.90 -31.90
CA PRO A 281 31.10 -25.52 -30.50
C PRO A 281 29.62 -25.39 -30.11
N ASP A 282 28.71 -25.36 -31.08
CA ASP A 282 27.28 -25.13 -30.85
C ASP A 282 26.50 -26.43 -30.52
N ALA A 283 27.17 -27.58 -30.52
CA ALA A 283 26.56 -28.85 -30.15
C ALA A 283 26.45 -28.98 -28.62
N VAL A 284 25.22 -29.06 -28.09
CA VAL A 284 24.97 -29.25 -26.66
C VAL A 284 25.39 -30.67 -26.24
N GLU A 285 26.57 -30.82 -25.66
CA GLU A 285 27.12 -32.10 -25.19
C GLU A 285 26.66 -32.51 -23.78
N THR A 286 25.42 -32.14 -23.44
CA THR A 286 24.86 -32.51 -22.13
C THR A 286 23.97 -33.74 -22.21
N THR A 287 24.28 -34.74 -21.38
CA THR A 287 23.40 -35.88 -21.12
C THR A 287 22.28 -35.54 -20.14
N ASP A 288 22.08 -34.26 -19.80
CA ASP A 288 21.00 -33.79 -18.92
C ASP A 288 19.79 -33.24 -19.69
N ALA A 289 18.62 -33.25 -19.04
CA ALA A 289 17.39 -32.70 -19.60
C ALA A 289 17.22 -31.19 -19.30
N VAL A 290 18.05 -30.68 -18.39
CA VAL A 290 18.13 -29.27 -18.02
C VAL A 290 19.59 -28.86 -18.05
N ALA A 291 19.92 -27.88 -18.87
CA ALA A 291 21.20 -27.20 -18.85
C ALA A 291 21.05 -25.87 -18.10
N ALA A 292 22.04 -25.54 -17.27
CA ALA A 292 22.08 -24.29 -16.52
C ALA A 292 23.51 -23.77 -16.48
N ALA A 293 23.70 -22.51 -16.87
CA ALA A 293 24.99 -21.84 -16.88
C ALA A 293 24.90 -20.51 -16.15
N ASN A 294 25.91 -20.18 -15.35
CA ASN A 294 25.93 -18.93 -14.60
C ASN A 294 26.08 -17.73 -15.53
N LEU A 295 25.13 -16.79 -15.49
CA LEU A 295 25.09 -15.66 -16.43
C LEU A 295 26.32 -14.76 -16.31
N LEU A 296 26.85 -14.54 -15.09
CA LEU A 296 28.05 -13.71 -14.92
C LEU A 296 29.30 -14.41 -15.48
N ASN A 297 29.43 -15.73 -15.28
CA ASN A 297 30.55 -16.48 -15.87
C ASN A 297 30.53 -16.38 -17.41
N LEU A 298 29.36 -16.56 -18.04
CA LEU A 298 29.20 -16.42 -19.50
C LEU A 298 29.59 -15.01 -20.01
N LEU A 299 29.39 -13.97 -19.19
CA LEU A 299 29.75 -12.59 -19.54
C LEU A 299 31.22 -12.25 -19.34
N LEU A 300 31.91 -13.01 -18.49
CA LEU A 300 33.32 -12.81 -18.15
C LEU A 300 34.25 -13.71 -18.96
N ASP A 301 33.78 -14.91 -19.30
CA ASP A 301 34.50 -15.92 -20.07
C ASP A 301 33.54 -16.58 -21.09
N PRO A 302 33.24 -15.90 -22.21
CA PRO A 302 32.28 -16.37 -23.21
C PRO A 302 32.69 -17.67 -23.91
N ASP A 303 33.99 -17.99 -23.89
CA ASP A 303 34.56 -19.17 -24.54
C ASP A 303 34.62 -20.39 -23.59
N SER A 304 34.07 -20.27 -22.37
CA SER A 304 34.05 -21.35 -21.39
C SER A 304 33.15 -22.51 -21.81
N ALA A 305 33.69 -23.73 -21.71
CA ALA A 305 32.98 -24.99 -22.00
C ALA A 305 31.81 -25.29 -21.05
N GLU A 306 31.55 -24.48 -20.01
CA GLU A 306 30.37 -24.65 -19.14
C GLU A 306 29.04 -24.22 -19.81
N ALA A 307 29.11 -23.66 -21.01
CA ALA A 307 28.03 -22.97 -21.71
C ALA A 307 27.41 -23.76 -22.88
N ASP A 308 27.18 -25.07 -22.72
CA ASP A 308 26.64 -25.92 -23.80
C ASP A 308 25.37 -25.33 -24.45
N GLY A 309 25.50 -24.86 -25.71
CA GLY A 309 24.40 -24.32 -26.51
C GLY A 309 23.88 -22.95 -26.13
N VAL A 310 24.60 -22.20 -25.28
CA VAL A 310 24.25 -20.81 -24.91
C VAL A 310 25.42 -19.90 -25.19
N ALA A 311 25.18 -18.80 -25.91
CA ALA A 311 26.16 -17.72 -26.03
C ALA A 311 25.58 -16.42 -25.48
N VAL A 312 26.45 -15.59 -24.90
CA VAL A 312 26.07 -14.29 -24.36
C VAL A 312 26.93 -13.21 -25.00
N ARG A 313 26.29 -12.17 -25.50
CA ARG A 313 26.94 -11.02 -26.13
C ARG A 313 26.50 -9.75 -25.44
N ARG A 314 27.44 -8.82 -25.21
CA ARG A 314 27.07 -7.46 -24.80
C ARG A 314 26.56 -6.73 -26.03
N GLY A 315 25.35 -6.19 -25.95
CA GLY A 315 24.73 -5.49 -27.07
C GLY A 315 25.55 -4.25 -27.45
N ALA A 316 25.85 -4.10 -28.75
CA ALA A 316 26.49 -2.90 -29.30
C ALA A 316 25.52 -1.72 -29.46
N ASP A 317 24.22 -1.94 -29.23
CA ASP A 317 23.22 -0.90 -29.10
C ASP A 317 23.66 0.02 -27.95
N ARG A 318 24.39 1.09 -28.30
CA ARG A 318 24.51 2.27 -27.46
C ARG A 318 23.07 2.68 -27.19
N ASN A 319 22.58 2.35 -26.01
CA ASN A 319 21.30 2.84 -25.54
C ASN A 319 21.34 4.36 -25.78
N ALA A 320 20.56 4.84 -26.75
CA ALA A 320 20.39 6.27 -27.01
C ALA A 320 19.90 7.01 -25.74
N ALA A 321 19.53 6.24 -24.71
CA ALA A 321 18.97 6.65 -23.44
C ALA A 321 19.94 6.63 -22.23
N GLY A 322 21.16 6.08 -22.31
CA GLY A 322 22.10 6.07 -21.16
C GLY A 322 21.56 5.42 -19.87
N LEU A 323 20.58 4.51 -19.96
CA LEU A 323 19.77 3.99 -18.84
C LEU A 323 19.92 2.46 -18.66
N GLY A 324 21.18 2.00 -18.57
CA GLY A 324 21.52 0.60 -18.31
C GLY A 324 22.20 -0.10 -19.49
N GLU A 325 22.69 -1.31 -19.25
CA GLU A 325 23.32 -2.17 -20.25
C GLU A 325 22.34 -3.20 -20.82
N THR A 326 22.59 -3.58 -22.08
CA THR A 326 21.80 -4.60 -22.77
C THR A 326 22.70 -5.80 -23.05
N ILE A 327 22.20 -6.99 -22.72
CA ILE A 327 22.86 -8.26 -22.96
C ILE A 327 21.95 -9.07 -23.90
N GLU A 328 22.53 -9.68 -24.92
CA GLU A 328 21.86 -10.63 -25.80
C GLU A 328 22.29 -12.04 -25.42
N ILE A 329 21.32 -12.94 -25.27
CA ILE A 329 21.50 -14.33 -24.88
C ILE A 329 20.93 -15.18 -26.00
N ASP A 330 21.80 -15.91 -26.68
CA ASP A 330 21.45 -16.81 -27.78
C ASP A 330 21.40 -18.25 -27.28
N PHE A 331 20.32 -18.95 -27.60
CA PHE A 331 20.10 -20.35 -27.23
C PHE A 331 20.23 -21.27 -28.45
N TYR A 332 21.46 -21.50 -28.89
CA TYR A 332 21.77 -22.37 -30.03
C TYR A 332 21.34 -23.82 -29.83
N GLY A 333 21.28 -24.26 -28.58
CA GLY A 333 20.91 -25.62 -28.23
C GLY A 333 19.42 -25.89 -28.05
N ALA A 334 18.56 -24.87 -28.18
CA ALA A 334 17.12 -25.00 -27.92
C ALA A 334 16.35 -25.33 -29.21
N ALA A 335 15.42 -26.28 -29.12
CA ALA A 335 14.56 -26.67 -30.24
C ALA A 335 13.09 -26.32 -29.99
N LEU A 336 12.25 -26.47 -31.02
CA LEU A 336 10.82 -26.22 -30.92
C LEU A 336 10.19 -27.03 -29.77
N GLY A 337 9.49 -26.33 -28.88
CA GLY A 337 8.83 -26.87 -27.70
C GLY A 337 9.70 -26.93 -26.44
N ASP A 338 10.98 -26.61 -26.52
CA ASP A 338 11.85 -26.44 -25.34
C ASP A 338 11.54 -25.12 -24.62
N ASP A 339 11.92 -25.06 -23.34
CA ASP A 339 11.81 -23.82 -22.56
C ASP A 339 13.20 -23.26 -22.26
N VAL A 340 13.36 -21.96 -22.44
CA VAL A 340 14.60 -21.22 -22.19
C VAL A 340 14.32 -20.04 -21.28
N GLY A 341 15.32 -19.57 -20.54
CA GLY A 341 15.12 -18.37 -19.73
C GLY A 341 16.15 -18.15 -18.66
N LEU A 342 15.73 -17.49 -17.58
CA LEU A 342 16.59 -17.11 -16.47
C LEU A 342 16.01 -17.61 -15.14
N VAL A 343 16.87 -18.20 -14.32
CA VAL A 343 16.57 -18.64 -12.95
C VAL A 343 17.55 -17.97 -12.01
N CYS A 344 17.05 -17.27 -11.00
CA CYS A 344 17.84 -16.66 -9.95
C CYS A 344 17.26 -17.07 -8.59
N PRO A 345 17.78 -18.13 -7.94
CA PRO A 345 17.19 -18.66 -6.71
C PRO A 345 17.02 -17.61 -5.58
N ALA A 346 17.88 -16.59 -5.56
CA ALA A 346 17.83 -15.52 -4.57
C ALA A 346 16.91 -14.34 -4.94
N ALA A 347 16.27 -14.36 -6.11
CA ALA A 347 15.46 -13.25 -6.60
C ALA A 347 14.11 -13.14 -5.87
N ARG A 348 13.69 -11.90 -5.65
CA ARG A 348 12.42 -11.50 -5.04
C ARG A 348 11.51 -10.85 -6.09
N ALA A 349 10.27 -10.58 -5.71
CA ALA A 349 9.33 -9.88 -6.60
C ALA A 349 9.96 -8.56 -7.10
N GLY A 350 10.02 -8.40 -8.43
CA GLY A 350 10.66 -7.25 -9.08
C GLY A 350 12.17 -7.37 -9.28
N ASP A 351 12.81 -8.50 -9.01
CA ASP A 351 14.20 -8.72 -9.47
C ASP A 351 14.21 -9.17 -10.94
N LEU A 352 13.36 -10.15 -11.30
CA LEU A 352 13.15 -10.61 -12.68
C LEU A 352 11.82 -10.06 -13.23
N GLY A 353 11.79 -9.74 -14.52
CA GLY A 353 10.56 -9.39 -15.22
C GLY A 353 10.64 -9.73 -16.71
N VAL A 354 9.47 -9.77 -17.36
CA VAL A 354 9.36 -9.97 -18.81
C VAL A 354 8.60 -8.80 -19.45
N ALA A 355 9.11 -8.30 -20.58
CA ALA A 355 8.43 -7.32 -21.41
C ALA A 355 7.84 -7.98 -22.68
N PRO A 356 6.72 -7.46 -23.22
CA PRO A 356 5.97 -6.31 -22.73
C PRO A 356 5.04 -6.63 -21.55
N ALA A 357 4.70 -7.90 -21.32
CA ALA A 357 3.85 -8.34 -20.23
C ALA A 357 4.47 -9.56 -19.53
N ASP A 358 4.58 -9.49 -18.20
CA ASP A 358 5.10 -10.58 -17.39
C ASP A 358 4.03 -11.67 -17.20
N PRO A 359 4.29 -12.94 -17.57
CA PRO A 359 3.31 -14.03 -17.40
C PRO A 359 3.04 -14.40 -15.93
N GLY A 360 3.80 -13.83 -14.97
CA GLY A 360 3.67 -14.09 -13.54
C GLY A 360 4.36 -15.38 -13.11
N GLY A 361 3.95 -15.92 -11.96
CA GLY A 361 4.58 -17.10 -11.34
C GLY A 361 5.62 -16.73 -10.27
N PRO A 362 6.43 -17.70 -9.82
CA PRO A 362 7.40 -17.48 -8.74
C PRO A 362 8.42 -16.39 -9.11
N PRO A 363 8.85 -15.52 -8.18
CA PRO A 363 9.66 -14.35 -8.50
C PRO A 363 11.09 -14.65 -9.01
N PHE A 364 11.54 -15.89 -8.86
CA PHE A 364 12.91 -16.31 -9.12
C PHE A 364 13.12 -17.03 -10.47
N VAL A 365 12.09 -17.16 -11.29
CA VAL A 365 12.18 -17.86 -12.58
C VAL A 365 11.34 -17.14 -13.64
N ARG A 366 11.91 -16.95 -14.83
CA ARG A 366 11.17 -16.46 -16.02
C ARG A 366 11.59 -17.29 -17.22
N LEU A 367 10.61 -17.96 -17.83
CA LEU A 367 10.82 -18.87 -18.96
C LEU A 367 10.06 -18.38 -20.20
N PHE A 368 10.56 -18.83 -21.34
CA PHE A 368 10.00 -18.63 -22.65
C PHE A 368 9.99 -19.98 -23.37
N ARG A 369 8.92 -20.27 -24.10
CA ARG A 369 8.85 -21.43 -24.96
C ARG A 369 9.36 -21.08 -26.34
N VAL A 370 10.16 -21.96 -26.92
CA VAL A 370 10.51 -21.90 -28.34
C VAL A 370 9.31 -22.37 -29.16
N GLU A 371 8.68 -21.43 -29.87
CA GLU A 371 7.56 -21.66 -30.79
C GLU A 371 7.98 -21.38 -32.24
N ALA A 372 7.09 -21.67 -33.20
CA ALA A 372 7.37 -21.47 -34.62
C ALA A 372 7.64 -19.99 -34.96
N ASP A 373 6.98 -19.07 -34.24
CA ASP A 373 7.06 -17.62 -34.47
C ASP A 373 8.10 -16.92 -33.57
N GLY A 374 8.87 -17.69 -32.77
CA GLY A 374 9.89 -17.18 -31.86
C GLY A 374 9.67 -17.57 -30.39
N LEU A 375 10.13 -16.72 -29.47
CA LEU A 375 10.04 -16.98 -28.04
C LEU A 375 8.74 -16.43 -27.43
N ALA A 376 7.92 -17.32 -26.88
CA ALA A 376 6.67 -16.97 -26.20
C ALA A 376 6.85 -17.01 -24.67
N PRO A 377 6.58 -15.91 -23.93
CA PRO A 377 6.63 -15.92 -22.47
C PRO A 377 5.74 -17.01 -21.86
N ARG A 378 6.28 -17.76 -20.90
CA ARG A 378 5.57 -18.88 -20.28
C ARG A 378 5.63 -18.80 -18.75
N ARG A 379 4.47 -18.97 -18.12
CA ARG A 379 4.37 -19.23 -16.68
C ARG A 379 4.71 -20.70 -16.39
N ILE A 380 5.54 -20.92 -15.36
CA ILE A 380 5.84 -22.26 -14.87
C ILE A 380 4.83 -22.65 -13.78
N ASP A 381 4.09 -23.73 -14.03
CA ASP A 381 3.11 -24.32 -13.12
C ASP A 381 3.42 -25.81 -12.83
N ASP A 382 4.57 -26.32 -13.30
CA ASP A 382 5.06 -27.69 -13.06
C ASP A 382 6.10 -27.67 -11.94
N ASP A 383 5.70 -28.09 -10.74
CA ASP A 383 6.54 -28.09 -9.53
C ASP A 383 7.81 -28.95 -9.70
N LEU A 384 7.75 -30.07 -10.44
CA LEU A 384 8.91 -30.94 -10.63
C LEU A 384 9.96 -30.32 -11.55
N LEU A 385 9.52 -29.63 -12.61
CA LEU A 385 10.42 -28.88 -13.47
C LEU A 385 11.03 -27.69 -12.72
N LEU A 386 10.23 -27.02 -11.89
CA LEU A 386 10.68 -25.88 -11.10
C LEU A 386 11.78 -26.30 -10.12
N ASP A 387 11.58 -27.39 -9.38
CA ASP A 387 12.56 -27.93 -8.43
C ASP A 387 13.86 -28.32 -9.14
N GLU A 388 13.76 -28.96 -10.31
CA GLU A 388 14.92 -29.33 -11.11
C GLU A 388 15.70 -28.10 -11.61
N LEU A 389 15.00 -27.09 -12.12
CA LEU A 389 15.61 -25.83 -12.58
C LEU A 389 16.34 -25.12 -11.43
N MET A 390 15.72 -25.05 -10.25
CA MET A 390 16.31 -24.43 -9.06
C MET A 390 17.55 -25.17 -8.60
N ARG A 391 17.48 -26.50 -8.49
CA ARG A 391 18.61 -27.35 -8.11
C ARG A 391 19.80 -27.20 -9.07
N ARG A 392 19.54 -27.15 -10.38
CA ARG A 392 20.56 -26.97 -11.42
C ARG A 392 21.16 -25.57 -11.38
N ALA A 393 20.34 -24.54 -11.20
CA ALA A 393 20.80 -23.16 -11.07
C ALA A 393 21.65 -22.94 -9.81
N GLU A 394 21.30 -23.56 -8.67
CA GLU A 394 22.11 -23.52 -7.45
C GLU A 394 23.47 -24.20 -7.65
N ALA A 395 23.49 -25.38 -8.30
CA ALA A 395 24.72 -26.10 -8.61
C ALA A 395 25.64 -25.31 -9.56
N ALA A 396 25.07 -24.64 -10.58
CA ALA A 396 25.82 -23.78 -11.49
C ALA A 396 26.30 -22.49 -10.80
N GLY A 397 25.47 -21.88 -9.94
CA GLY A 397 25.82 -20.68 -9.17
C GLY A 397 26.90 -20.92 -8.11
N ALA A 398 27.00 -22.12 -7.55
CA ALA A 398 28.03 -22.49 -6.58
C ALA A 398 29.46 -22.53 -7.17
N ARG A 399 29.60 -22.60 -8.50
CA ARG A 399 30.90 -22.68 -9.20
C ARG A 399 31.55 -21.31 -9.47
N VAL A 400 30.92 -20.21 -9.05
CA VAL A 400 31.49 -18.87 -9.20
C VAL A 400 32.73 -18.73 -8.30
N GLY A 401 33.91 -18.93 -8.87
CA GLY A 401 35.18 -18.63 -8.22
C GLY A 401 35.25 -17.13 -7.90
N THR A 402 35.37 -16.78 -6.61
CA THR A 402 35.51 -15.39 -6.18
C THR A 402 36.88 -14.84 -6.61
N THR A 403 37.00 -14.38 -7.85
CA THR A 403 38.24 -13.75 -8.35
C THR A 403 38.37 -12.33 -7.81
N ALA A 404 39.62 -11.88 -7.62
CA ALA A 404 39.94 -10.51 -7.23
C ALA A 404 39.39 -9.46 -8.22
N ALA A 405 39.18 -9.84 -9.49
CA ALA A 405 38.48 -9.04 -10.49
C ALA A 405 37.01 -8.80 -10.09
N THR A 406 36.28 -9.83 -9.66
CA THR A 406 34.88 -9.73 -9.18
C THR A 406 34.76 -8.80 -7.95
N ARG A 407 35.79 -8.79 -7.08
CA ARG A 407 35.85 -7.93 -5.88
C ARG A 407 36.23 -6.48 -6.23
N ALA A 408 37.18 -6.27 -7.14
CA ALA A 408 37.60 -4.95 -7.62
C ALA A 408 36.62 -4.29 -8.63
N PHE A 409 35.67 -5.06 -9.17
CA PHE A 409 34.54 -4.59 -10.00
C PHE A 409 33.37 -4.12 -9.11
N ALA A 410 33.10 -4.83 -8.01
CA ALA A 410 32.07 -4.48 -7.02
C ALA A 410 32.38 -3.21 -6.21
N GLU A 411 33.66 -2.89 -5.98
CA GLU A 411 34.07 -1.69 -5.21
C GLU A 411 33.95 -0.37 -6.00
N ARG A 412 33.91 -0.42 -7.33
CA ARG A 412 33.77 0.79 -8.20
C ARG A 412 32.31 1.18 -8.48
N ALA A 413 31.37 0.30 -8.16
CA ALA A 413 29.94 0.37 -8.51
C ALA A 413 29.05 0.95 -7.38
N ALA A 414 29.48 2.05 -6.75
CA ALA A 414 28.63 2.79 -5.81
C ALA A 414 27.55 3.64 -6.54
N GLY A 415 26.85 3.04 -7.51
CA GLY A 415 25.88 3.69 -8.38
C GLY A 415 24.52 3.83 -7.71
N LEU A 416 23.49 3.04 -8.02
CA LEU A 416 22.13 3.28 -7.48
C LEU A 416 21.86 2.66 -6.10
N LYS A 417 22.33 1.44 -5.85
CA LYS A 417 22.10 0.73 -4.58
C LYS A 417 22.70 1.48 -3.40
N GLY A 418 23.97 1.90 -3.51
CA GLY A 418 24.65 2.69 -2.48
C GLY A 418 23.96 4.04 -2.23
N ARG A 419 23.39 4.66 -3.28
CA ARG A 419 22.57 5.89 -3.15
C ARG A 419 21.28 5.65 -2.37
N ARG A 420 20.57 4.54 -2.62
CA ARG A 420 19.36 4.17 -1.85
C ARG A 420 19.69 3.83 -0.40
N GLU A 421 20.77 3.09 -0.17
CA GLU A 421 21.27 2.77 1.17
C GLU A 421 21.64 4.04 1.93
N LYS A 422 22.33 4.99 1.28
CA LYS A 422 22.64 6.30 1.86
C LYS A 422 21.37 7.09 2.17
N LEU A 423 20.39 7.11 1.26
CA LEU A 423 19.11 7.80 1.50
C LEU A 423 18.36 7.21 2.71
N VAL A 424 18.25 5.89 2.77
CA VAL A 424 17.61 5.18 3.88
C VAL A 424 18.37 5.38 5.19
N ALA A 425 19.71 5.34 5.16
CA ALA A 425 20.54 5.62 6.32
C ALA A 425 20.27 7.03 6.87
N LEU A 426 20.18 8.06 6.01
CA LEU A 426 19.85 9.43 6.44
C LEU A 426 18.51 9.50 7.18
N TYR A 427 17.49 8.81 6.68
CA TYR A 427 16.19 8.80 7.35
C TYR A 427 16.19 7.96 8.63
N ASN A 428 16.84 6.80 8.63
CA ASN A 428 17.00 5.96 9.82
C ASN A 428 17.76 6.69 10.93
N ASP A 429 18.78 7.48 10.59
CA ASP A 429 19.50 8.32 11.55
C ASP A 429 18.61 9.45 12.10
N SER A 430 17.72 10.02 11.28
CA SER A 430 16.71 10.97 11.74
C SER A 430 15.69 10.33 12.70
N MET A 431 15.22 9.11 12.39
CA MET A 431 14.28 8.37 13.24
C MET A 431 14.94 7.93 14.55
N THR A 432 16.18 7.46 14.50
CA THR A 432 16.96 7.07 15.69
C THR A 432 17.16 8.27 16.62
N ARG A 433 17.49 9.45 16.07
CA ARG A 433 17.57 10.70 16.86
C ARG A 433 16.23 11.10 17.47
N ALA A 434 15.12 10.74 16.84
CA ALA A 434 13.78 10.94 17.39
C ALA A 434 13.37 9.88 18.42
N GLY A 435 14.20 8.86 18.68
CA GLY A 435 13.91 7.79 19.63
C GLY A 435 13.07 6.64 19.05
N LEU A 436 12.96 6.54 17.72
CA LEU A 436 12.24 5.45 17.04
C LEU A 436 13.25 4.47 16.42
N PRO A 437 13.46 3.27 16.99
CA PRO A 437 14.50 2.33 16.55
C PRO A 437 14.11 1.50 15.30
N ALA A 438 12.87 1.62 14.82
CA ALA A 438 12.42 0.94 13.61
C ALA A 438 13.21 1.44 12.39
N ARG A 439 13.64 0.52 11.52
CA ARG A 439 14.48 0.83 10.36
C ARG A 439 13.71 0.66 9.08
N PHE A 440 13.79 1.65 8.19
CA PHE A 440 13.40 1.47 6.81
C PHE A 440 14.28 0.41 6.15
N SER A 441 13.65 -0.40 5.30
CA SER A 441 14.32 -1.44 4.54
C SER A 441 14.80 -0.87 3.20
N THR A 442 16.05 -1.14 2.86
CA THR A 442 16.57 -0.99 1.49
C THR A 442 16.23 -2.21 0.63
N VAL A 443 15.70 -3.27 1.25
CA VAL A 443 15.40 -4.55 0.64
C VAL A 443 13.97 -4.55 0.13
N GLY A 444 13.81 -4.73 -1.19
CA GLY A 444 12.52 -4.77 -1.87
C GLY A 444 12.40 -3.74 -3.00
N PHE A 445 11.27 -3.79 -3.69
CA PHE A 445 10.87 -2.77 -4.67
C PHE A 445 10.36 -1.53 -3.94
N TRP A 446 10.76 -0.35 -4.40
CA TRP A 446 10.21 0.93 -3.94
C TRP A 446 9.02 1.28 -4.82
N ASP A 447 7.85 1.45 -4.20
CA ASP A 447 6.68 2.05 -4.85
C ASP A 447 7.01 3.44 -5.41
N ILE A 448 6.17 3.94 -6.33
CA ILE A 448 6.43 5.20 -7.03
C ILE A 448 6.69 6.39 -6.08
N PHE A 449 6.05 6.40 -4.91
CA PHE A 449 6.17 7.44 -3.89
C PHE A 449 6.94 7.03 -2.64
N GLU A 450 7.58 5.86 -2.62
CA GLU A 450 8.28 5.33 -1.44
C GLU A 450 9.28 6.32 -0.82
N PRO A 451 10.16 7.02 -1.58
CA PRO A 451 11.07 8.01 -0.99
C PRO A 451 10.34 9.14 -0.26
N LEU A 452 9.18 9.57 -0.80
CA LEU A 452 8.36 10.62 -0.21
C LEU A 452 7.65 10.13 1.05
N GLN A 453 7.21 8.88 1.07
CA GLN A 453 6.59 8.25 2.24
C GLN A 453 7.59 8.11 3.39
N GLN A 454 8.80 7.64 3.10
CA GLN A 454 9.88 7.54 4.08
C GLN A 454 10.25 8.92 4.65
N ALA A 455 10.35 9.94 3.80
CA ALA A 455 10.60 11.31 4.24
C ALA A 455 9.47 11.87 5.11
N SER A 456 8.21 11.66 4.70
CA SER A 456 7.03 12.12 5.45
C SER A 456 6.93 11.45 6.83
N PHE A 457 7.16 10.13 6.90
CA PHE A 457 7.18 9.40 8.16
C PHE A 457 8.36 9.80 9.06
N ALA A 458 9.56 9.93 8.51
CA ALA A 458 10.74 10.35 9.28
C ALA A 458 10.59 11.75 9.88
N ALA A 459 9.88 12.66 9.19
CA ALA A 459 9.53 13.97 9.73
C ALA A 459 8.49 13.87 10.84
N LEU A 460 7.45 13.04 10.67
CA LEU A 460 6.43 12.81 11.69
C LEU A 460 7.01 12.20 12.98
N ALA A 461 8.00 11.32 12.84
CA ALA A 461 8.66 10.67 13.97
C ALA A 461 9.36 11.66 14.91
N ARG A 462 9.84 12.80 14.42
CA ARG A 462 10.56 13.81 15.24
C ARG A 462 9.76 14.30 16.45
N ASP A 463 8.43 14.33 16.35
CA ASP A 463 7.56 14.86 17.41
C ASP A 463 6.70 13.79 18.07
N ALA A 464 6.48 12.67 17.38
CA ALA A 464 5.49 11.67 17.79
C ALA A 464 6.06 10.25 17.90
N ALA A 465 7.39 10.08 17.96
CA ALA A 465 8.04 8.76 18.00
C ALA A 465 7.43 7.77 19.03
N PRO A 466 7.16 8.14 20.29
CA PRO A 466 6.58 7.20 21.25
C PRO A 466 5.22 6.66 20.82
N VAL A 467 4.37 7.53 20.25
CA VAL A 467 3.04 7.15 19.76
C VAL A 467 3.16 6.32 18.48
N LEU A 468 4.04 6.69 17.56
CA LEU A 468 4.26 5.92 16.34
C LEU A 468 4.76 4.50 16.63
N GLN A 469 5.56 4.32 17.68
CA GLN A 469 6.04 3.01 18.09
C GLN A 469 4.90 2.09 18.54
N THR A 470 3.91 2.61 19.29
CA THR A 470 2.80 1.79 19.79
C THR A 470 1.78 1.43 18.71
N VAL A 471 1.57 2.31 17.72
CA VAL A 471 0.54 2.10 16.68
C VAL A 471 1.00 1.24 15.50
N GLY A 472 2.26 0.79 15.48
CA GLY A 472 2.81 -0.11 14.44
C GLY A 472 3.87 0.50 13.52
N GLY A 473 4.36 1.71 13.82
CA GLY A 473 5.50 2.34 13.16
C GLY A 473 5.28 2.59 11.67
N TYR A 474 6.33 2.34 10.88
CA TYR A 474 6.30 2.60 9.44
C TYR A 474 5.30 1.70 8.69
N GLY A 475 5.13 0.45 9.13
CA GLY A 475 4.16 -0.47 8.52
C GLY A 475 2.72 0.06 8.62
N ALA A 476 2.34 0.59 9.79
CA ALA A 476 1.06 1.26 10.00
C ALA A 476 0.90 2.51 9.11
N TYR A 477 1.97 3.30 8.95
CA TYR A 477 1.96 4.46 8.07
C TYR A 477 1.79 4.09 6.60
N VAL A 478 2.43 3.02 6.13
CA VAL A 478 2.24 2.49 4.77
C VAL A 478 0.83 1.91 4.57
N ALA A 479 0.20 1.41 5.63
CA ALA A 479 -1.15 0.89 5.59
C ALA A 479 -2.21 1.99 5.45
N ASP A 480 -2.15 3.03 6.29
CA ASP A 480 -2.98 4.25 6.20
C ASP A 480 -2.19 5.47 6.74
N PRO A 481 -1.59 6.28 5.84
CA PRO A 481 -0.82 7.46 6.23
C PRO A 481 -1.62 8.54 6.98
N ALA A 482 -2.91 8.69 6.65
CA ALA A 482 -3.77 9.75 7.19
C ALA A 482 -4.20 9.41 8.62
N VAL A 483 -4.61 8.16 8.86
CA VAL A 483 -4.95 7.67 10.21
C VAL A 483 -3.72 7.67 11.11
N THR A 484 -2.57 7.21 10.61
CA THR A 484 -1.33 7.19 11.41
C THR A 484 -0.90 8.60 11.81
N ALA A 485 -1.04 9.59 10.91
CA ALA A 485 -0.78 10.99 11.27
C ALA A 485 -1.83 11.57 12.23
N ALA A 486 -3.11 11.19 12.11
CA ALA A 486 -4.13 11.59 13.08
C ALA A 486 -3.83 11.02 14.48
N LEU A 487 -3.40 9.76 14.58
CA LEU A 487 -2.96 9.15 15.84
C LEU A 487 -1.72 9.84 16.42
N ALA A 488 -0.77 10.22 15.57
CA ALA A 488 0.43 10.95 15.98
C ALA A 488 0.14 12.35 16.55
N LYS A 489 -0.96 13.00 16.16
CA LYS A 489 -1.43 14.25 16.80
C LYS A 489 -1.88 14.02 18.25
N GLY A 490 -2.22 12.78 18.60
CA GLY A 490 -2.71 12.41 19.91
C GLY A 490 -4.19 12.74 20.11
N GLY A 491 -4.54 13.06 21.36
CA GLY A 491 -5.92 13.30 21.79
C GLY A 491 -6.46 12.22 22.73
N PRO A 492 -7.59 12.48 23.41
CA PRO A 492 -8.13 11.58 24.43
C PRO A 492 -8.42 10.18 23.91
N LEU A 493 -9.02 10.07 22.73
CA LEU A 493 -9.36 8.79 22.12
C LEU A 493 -8.12 8.03 21.61
N ALA A 494 -7.12 8.75 21.06
CA ALA A 494 -5.88 8.14 20.56
C ALA A 494 -5.07 7.45 21.67
N ARG A 495 -5.13 7.95 22.91
CA ARG A 495 -4.52 7.29 24.08
C ARG A 495 -5.10 5.91 24.39
N LEU A 496 -6.30 5.62 23.87
CA LEU A 496 -6.99 4.35 24.05
C LEU A 496 -6.78 3.39 22.87
N ALA A 497 -5.99 3.79 21.87
CA ALA A 497 -5.72 2.96 20.71
C ALA A 497 -4.94 1.70 21.15
N PRO A 498 -5.45 0.50 20.84
CA PRO A 498 -4.73 -0.73 21.11
C PRO A 498 -3.46 -0.82 20.24
N GLU A 499 -2.43 -1.47 20.77
CA GLU A 499 -1.15 -1.63 20.10
C GLU A 499 -1.31 -2.34 18.74
N GLY A 500 -0.65 -1.82 17.70
CA GLY A 500 -0.53 -2.48 16.40
C GLY A 500 -1.80 -2.65 15.55
N ARG A 501 -2.86 -1.87 15.79
CA ARG A 501 -4.18 -2.09 15.13
C ARG A 501 -4.35 -1.46 13.74
N VAL A 502 -3.40 -0.64 13.25
CA VAL A 502 -3.50 -0.07 11.89
C VAL A 502 -3.16 -1.16 10.86
N GLY A 503 -4.17 -1.93 10.47
CA GLY A 503 -4.06 -3.03 9.51
C GLY A 503 -4.51 -2.63 8.10
N ALA A 504 -4.06 -3.38 7.10
CA ALA A 504 -4.43 -3.19 5.70
C ALA A 504 -5.94 -3.36 5.43
N ASP A 505 -6.65 -4.06 6.31
CA ASP A 505 -8.09 -4.33 6.19
C ASP A 505 -8.97 -3.08 6.37
N GLY A 506 -8.41 -1.98 6.91
CA GLY A 506 -9.07 -0.67 6.96
C GLY A 506 -8.99 0.13 5.65
N ARG A 507 -8.36 -0.41 4.60
CA ARG A 507 -8.17 0.26 3.30
C ARG A 507 -9.46 0.24 2.47
N GLY A 508 -10.24 1.32 2.55
CA GLY A 508 -11.20 1.66 1.50
C GLY A 508 -12.60 2.05 1.97
N ALA A 509 -13.20 2.96 1.22
CA ALA A 509 -14.53 3.56 1.32
C ALA A 509 -14.84 4.41 2.57
N SER A 510 -14.42 4.00 3.78
CA SER A 510 -14.81 4.74 5.00
C SER A 510 -14.11 6.11 5.14
N PRO A 511 -14.80 7.14 5.66
CA PRO A 511 -14.21 8.46 5.91
C PRO A 511 -13.17 8.43 7.02
N LEU A 512 -12.22 9.36 6.98
CA LEU A 512 -11.10 9.45 7.93
C LEU A 512 -11.56 9.43 9.40
N SER A 513 -12.68 10.06 9.73
CA SER A 513 -13.26 10.03 11.09
C SER A 513 -13.59 8.60 11.54
N ALA A 514 -14.21 7.80 10.67
CA ALA A 514 -14.55 6.41 10.94
C ALA A 514 -13.30 5.52 11.00
N ARG A 515 -12.36 5.70 10.06
CA ARG A 515 -11.09 4.94 10.05
C ARG A 515 -10.25 5.24 11.30
N PHE A 516 -10.16 6.51 11.71
CA PHE A 516 -9.50 6.92 12.94
C PHE A 516 -10.18 6.31 14.18
N ALA A 517 -11.51 6.38 14.27
CA ALA A 517 -12.25 5.78 15.37
C ALA A 517 -12.05 4.25 15.46
N ALA A 518 -12.04 3.56 14.32
CA ALA A 518 -11.77 2.13 14.24
C ALA A 518 -10.36 1.78 14.73
N ALA A 519 -9.35 2.57 14.33
CA ALA A 519 -7.98 2.42 14.80
C ALA A 519 -7.86 2.61 16.33
N CYS A 520 -8.68 3.48 16.91
CA CYS A 520 -8.79 3.67 18.36
C CYS A 520 -9.68 2.62 19.07
N GLY A 521 -10.17 1.60 18.36
CA GLY A 521 -11.06 0.58 18.91
C GLY A 521 -12.45 1.10 19.31
N ALA A 522 -12.93 2.12 18.61
CA ALA A 522 -14.27 2.70 18.71
C ALA A 522 -15.03 2.56 17.37
N GLU A 523 -14.84 1.46 16.65
CA GLU A 523 -15.54 1.16 15.41
C GLU A 523 -17.06 1.23 15.61
N GLY A 524 -17.73 2.06 14.79
CA GLY A 524 -19.17 2.32 14.88
C GLY A 524 -19.58 3.53 15.72
N ILE A 525 -18.64 4.22 16.39
CA ILE A 525 -18.96 5.47 17.12
C ILE A 525 -19.39 6.59 16.18
N THR A 526 -18.87 6.62 14.94
CA THR A 526 -19.22 7.61 13.93
C THR A 526 -20.40 7.12 13.10
N PRO A 527 -21.47 7.91 12.94
CA PRO A 527 -22.55 7.60 12.01
C PRO A 527 -22.04 7.51 10.56
N GLN A 528 -22.69 6.67 9.75
CA GLN A 528 -22.41 6.51 8.32
C GLN A 528 -23.21 7.51 7.47
N GLY A 529 -22.81 7.71 6.20
CA GLY A 529 -23.58 8.50 5.23
C GLY A 529 -23.67 10.00 5.54
N LEU A 530 -22.70 10.53 6.30
CA LEU A 530 -22.68 11.94 6.68
C LEU A 530 -22.08 12.80 5.58
N GLU A 531 -22.54 14.05 5.46
CA GLU A 531 -21.92 15.06 4.60
C GLU A 531 -20.49 15.41 5.05
N PRO A 532 -19.60 15.86 4.15
CA PRO A 532 -18.19 16.13 4.48
C PRO A 532 -17.97 17.10 5.64
N ALA A 533 -18.79 18.13 5.76
CA ALA A 533 -18.71 19.08 6.87
C ALA A 533 -19.01 18.42 8.22
N ALA A 534 -19.99 17.51 8.25
CA ALA A 534 -20.30 16.71 9.43
C ALA A 534 -19.21 15.68 9.74
N GLN A 535 -18.64 15.03 8.71
CA GLN A 535 -17.48 14.13 8.88
C GLN A 535 -16.27 14.86 9.50
N LEU A 536 -15.98 16.09 9.04
CA LEU A 536 -14.92 16.94 9.58
C LEU A 536 -15.21 17.35 11.04
N ALA A 537 -16.44 17.74 11.34
CA ALA A 537 -16.85 18.08 12.71
C ALA A 537 -16.67 16.89 13.67
N LEU A 538 -17.01 15.67 13.23
CA LEU A 538 -16.76 14.45 14.00
C LEU A 538 -15.28 14.18 14.19
N LEU A 539 -14.45 14.30 13.13
CA LEU A 539 -13.01 14.10 13.25
C LEU A 539 -12.40 15.06 14.28
N ARG A 540 -12.79 16.35 14.27
CA ARG A 540 -12.35 17.34 15.26
C ARG A 540 -12.75 16.94 16.67
N ALA A 541 -14.00 16.50 16.86
CA ALA A 541 -14.47 16.05 18.16
C ALA A 541 -13.70 14.81 18.65
N LEU A 542 -13.46 13.81 17.80
CA LEU A 542 -12.68 12.62 18.12
C LEU A 542 -11.23 12.95 18.56
N LEU A 543 -10.63 13.98 17.96
CA LEU A 543 -9.25 14.39 18.27
C LEU A 543 -9.13 15.27 19.52
N GLN A 544 -10.18 16.03 19.89
CA GLN A 544 -10.06 17.12 20.86
C GLN A 544 -10.94 16.97 22.11
N GLU A 545 -12.06 16.26 22.04
CA GLU A 545 -13.02 16.20 23.16
C GLU A 545 -12.70 15.08 24.16
N GLU A 546 -12.56 15.44 25.44
CA GLU A 546 -12.27 14.49 26.54
C GLU A 546 -13.41 13.49 26.79
N ASP A 547 -14.67 13.93 26.60
CA ASP A 547 -15.84 13.09 26.87
C ASP A 547 -16.01 11.93 25.85
N VAL A 548 -15.22 11.89 24.76
CA VAL A 548 -15.28 10.83 23.74
C VAL A 548 -14.93 9.45 24.32
N ALA A 549 -14.03 9.41 25.31
CA ALA A 549 -13.71 8.17 26.01
C ALA A 549 -14.94 7.60 26.74
N LEU A 550 -15.73 8.46 27.39
CA LEU A 550 -16.97 8.07 28.08
C LEU A 550 -18.04 7.61 27.09
N LEU A 551 -18.18 8.30 25.94
CA LEU A 551 -19.09 7.88 24.87
C LEU A 551 -18.75 6.48 24.35
N ARG A 552 -17.45 6.19 24.16
CA ARG A 552 -16.97 4.86 23.77
C ARG A 552 -17.34 3.79 24.82
N GLU A 553 -17.08 4.05 26.10
CA GLU A 553 -17.38 3.12 27.19
C GLU A 553 -18.88 2.83 27.31
N ALA A 554 -19.72 3.86 27.20
CA ALA A 554 -21.17 3.77 27.23
C ALA A 554 -21.78 3.27 25.90
N ARG A 555 -20.96 3.04 24.85
CA ARG A 555 -21.38 2.69 23.48
C ARG A 555 -22.42 3.67 22.92
N ILE A 556 -22.19 4.96 23.09
CA ILE A 556 -23.02 6.04 22.54
C ILE A 556 -22.30 6.64 21.33
N GLY A 557 -23.00 6.74 20.20
CA GLY A 557 -22.48 7.34 18.97
C GLY A 557 -22.19 8.82 19.13
N LEU A 558 -21.23 9.32 18.36
CA LEU A 558 -20.81 10.73 18.37
C LEU A 558 -21.67 11.53 17.38
N SER A 559 -22.20 12.67 17.81
CA SER A 559 -22.95 13.58 16.94
C SER A 559 -22.06 14.67 16.31
N PRO A 560 -22.30 15.11 15.07
CA PRO A 560 -21.65 16.31 14.54
C PRO A 560 -22.14 17.59 15.26
N ASP A 561 -23.36 17.59 15.80
CA ASP A 561 -23.96 18.72 16.53
C ASP A 561 -23.37 18.87 17.95
N PRO A 562 -22.69 20.00 18.26
CA PRO A 562 -22.12 20.25 19.58
C PRO A 562 -23.14 20.28 20.74
N ALA A 563 -24.40 20.65 20.51
CA ALA A 563 -25.43 20.62 21.56
C ALA A 563 -25.77 19.17 21.91
N LEU A 564 -26.14 18.38 20.89
CA LEU A 564 -26.45 16.97 21.06
C LEU A 564 -25.27 16.16 21.63
N ARG A 565 -24.03 16.48 21.22
CA ARG A 565 -22.82 15.87 21.81
C ARG A 565 -22.72 16.11 23.30
N ARG A 566 -22.92 17.35 23.76
CA ARG A 566 -22.83 17.69 25.19
C ARG A 566 -23.88 16.94 26.01
N ASP A 567 -25.10 16.82 25.50
CA ASP A 567 -26.16 16.07 26.18
C ASP A 567 -25.87 14.57 26.20
N ALA A 568 -25.39 14.01 25.08
CA ALA A 568 -24.94 12.61 25.01
C ALA A 568 -23.76 12.33 25.96
N ALA A 569 -22.80 13.24 26.06
CA ALA A 569 -21.67 13.12 26.99
C ALA A 569 -22.12 13.14 28.46
N ARG A 570 -23.08 14.00 28.82
CA ARG A 570 -23.69 13.98 30.17
C ARG A 570 -24.40 12.66 30.45
N ALA A 571 -25.16 12.15 29.47
CA ALA A 571 -25.81 10.85 29.58
C ALA A 571 -24.80 9.70 29.72
N ALA A 572 -23.69 9.76 28.99
CA ALA A 572 -22.63 8.76 29.03
C ALA A 572 -22.04 8.58 30.43
N ARG A 573 -21.89 9.65 31.21
CA ARG A 573 -21.38 9.59 32.59
C ARG A 573 -22.24 8.70 33.49
N SER A 574 -23.55 8.69 33.28
CA SER A 574 -24.47 7.81 34.02
C SER A 574 -24.55 6.41 33.42
N LEU A 575 -24.55 6.30 32.09
CA LEU A 575 -24.73 5.03 31.38
C LEU A 575 -23.44 4.18 31.33
N ALA A 576 -22.26 4.78 31.53
CA ALA A 576 -20.99 4.05 31.56
C ALA A 576 -20.96 2.98 32.67
N ASP A 577 -21.55 3.26 33.85
CA ASP A 577 -21.69 2.29 34.95
C ASP A 577 -22.80 1.26 34.67
N ILE A 578 -22.38 0.08 34.20
CA ILE A 578 -23.29 -1.04 33.93
C ILE A 578 -24.13 -1.41 35.17
N ARG A 579 -23.56 -1.33 36.38
CA ARG A 579 -24.27 -1.69 37.61
C ARG A 579 -25.35 -0.68 37.96
N ALA A 580 -25.17 0.60 37.62
CA ALA A 580 -26.24 1.59 37.76
C ALA A 580 -27.42 1.28 36.83
N VAL A 581 -27.14 0.90 35.58
CA VAL A 581 -28.16 0.50 34.60
C VAL A 581 -28.92 -0.75 35.05
N GLU A 582 -28.22 -1.79 35.53
CA GLU A 582 -28.82 -3.03 36.02
C GLU A 582 -29.69 -2.79 37.28
N ARG A 583 -29.27 -1.89 38.17
CA ARG A 583 -30.09 -1.50 39.34
C ARG A 583 -31.37 -0.77 38.93
N ALA A 584 -31.28 0.14 37.97
CA ALA A 584 -32.44 0.85 37.44
C ALA A 584 -33.42 -0.11 36.73
N LEU A 585 -32.91 -1.08 35.97
CA LEU A 585 -33.72 -2.14 35.37
C LEU A 585 -34.48 -2.93 36.45
N ALA A 586 -33.78 -3.44 37.47
CA ALA A 586 -34.40 -4.20 38.56
C ALA A 586 -35.42 -3.38 39.37
N HIS A 587 -35.27 -2.05 39.43
CA HIS A 587 -36.24 -1.14 40.05
C HIS A 587 -37.55 -1.09 39.24
N PHE A 588 -37.47 -0.85 37.93
CA PHE A 588 -38.67 -0.78 37.08
C PHE A 588 -39.36 -2.15 36.91
N GLU A 589 -38.61 -3.25 36.91
CA GLU A 589 -39.19 -4.61 36.95
C GLU A 589 -40.01 -4.85 38.22
N ARG A 590 -39.48 -4.45 39.39
CA ARG A 590 -40.21 -4.52 40.67
C ARG A 590 -41.45 -3.61 40.67
N GLY A 591 -41.34 -2.43 40.09
CA GLY A 591 -42.45 -1.49 39.90
C GLY A 591 -43.47 -1.89 38.82
N ARG A 592 -43.24 -2.99 38.09
CA ARG A 592 -44.03 -3.48 36.94
C ARG A 592 -44.17 -2.47 35.78
N ASP A 593 -43.19 -1.59 35.60
CA ASP A 593 -43.12 -0.66 34.46
C ASP A 593 -42.35 -1.32 33.29
N GLN A 594 -43.07 -2.12 32.49
CA GLN A 594 -42.49 -2.96 31.44
C GLN A 594 -41.84 -2.15 30.30
N GLU A 595 -42.39 -0.98 29.97
CA GLU A 595 -41.87 -0.14 28.88
C GLU A 595 -40.45 0.36 29.19
N ARG A 596 -40.25 0.91 30.38
CA ARG A 596 -38.93 1.42 30.82
C ARG A 596 -37.94 0.30 31.09
N ALA A 597 -38.41 -0.82 31.65
CA ALA A 597 -37.58 -2.00 31.84
C ALA A 597 -37.07 -2.54 30.49
N SER A 598 -37.95 -2.64 29.48
CA SER A 598 -37.55 -3.07 28.13
C SER A 598 -36.48 -2.15 27.52
N ALA A 599 -36.65 -0.83 27.61
CA ALA A 599 -35.68 0.11 27.05
C ALA A 599 -34.27 -0.04 27.66
N LEU A 600 -34.17 -0.26 28.98
CA LEU A 600 -32.89 -0.52 29.66
C LEU A 600 -32.32 -1.90 29.31
N ALA A 601 -33.17 -2.92 29.22
CA ALA A 601 -32.77 -4.27 28.82
C ALA A 601 -32.25 -4.31 27.39
N ASP A 602 -32.91 -3.63 26.45
CA ASP A 602 -32.51 -3.50 25.05
C ASP A 602 -31.17 -2.79 24.92
N TYR A 603 -30.96 -1.71 25.69
CA TYR A 603 -29.67 -1.02 25.75
C TYR A 603 -28.56 -1.94 26.28
N LEU A 604 -28.79 -2.67 27.37
CA LEU A 604 -27.79 -3.61 27.92
C LEU A 604 -27.47 -4.74 26.92
N ALA A 605 -28.49 -5.31 26.27
CA ALA A 605 -28.32 -6.35 25.26
C ALA A 605 -27.54 -5.81 24.04
N ALA A 606 -27.87 -4.62 23.55
CA ALA A 606 -27.16 -3.96 22.46
C ALA A 606 -25.70 -3.68 22.82
N ARG A 607 -25.44 -3.13 24.01
CA ARG A 607 -24.08 -2.83 24.50
C ARG A 607 -23.22 -4.09 24.63
N ARG A 608 -23.79 -5.18 25.17
CA ARG A 608 -23.10 -6.49 25.27
C ARG A 608 -22.81 -7.09 23.89
N ALA A 609 -23.69 -6.87 22.92
CA ALA A 609 -23.48 -7.25 21.52
C ALA A 609 -22.55 -6.28 20.75
N GLY A 610 -21.98 -5.26 21.40
CA GLY A 610 -21.09 -4.28 20.77
C GLY A 610 -21.78 -3.23 19.89
N ARG A 611 -23.11 -3.14 19.92
CA ARG A 611 -23.89 -2.16 19.15
C ARG A 611 -23.86 -0.78 19.82
N TRP A 612 -23.99 0.26 18.99
CA TRP A 612 -23.97 1.66 19.42
C TRP A 612 -25.38 2.24 19.54
N LEU A 613 -25.62 2.98 20.61
CA LEU A 613 -26.81 3.79 20.82
C LEU A 613 -26.65 5.15 20.11
N SER A 614 -27.71 5.69 19.51
CA SER A 614 -27.64 7.03 18.93
C SER A 614 -27.42 8.12 19.99
N ALA A 615 -26.70 9.19 19.65
CA ALA A 615 -26.49 10.33 20.53
C ALA A 615 -27.83 10.96 21.01
N ALA A 616 -28.85 10.97 20.15
CA ALA A 616 -30.16 11.53 20.45
C ALA A 616 -30.98 10.71 21.45
N SER A 617 -30.77 9.39 21.49
CA SER A 617 -31.50 8.49 22.39
C SER A 617 -30.90 8.43 23.79
N ALA A 618 -29.62 8.78 23.94
CA ALA A 618 -28.90 8.65 25.20
C ALA A 618 -29.50 9.46 26.38
N PRO A 619 -29.92 10.73 26.21
CA PRO A 619 -30.47 11.52 27.31
C PRO A 619 -31.74 10.90 27.93
N ALA A 620 -32.61 10.30 27.10
CA ALA A 620 -33.84 9.66 27.57
C ALA A 620 -33.53 8.47 28.49
N LEU A 621 -32.56 7.62 28.12
CA LEU A 621 -32.14 6.49 28.96
C LEU A 621 -31.47 6.96 30.26
N ALA A 622 -30.63 7.99 30.21
CA ALA A 622 -30.01 8.53 31.42
C ALA A 622 -31.04 9.12 32.40
N ALA A 623 -32.13 9.73 31.89
CA ALA A 623 -33.24 10.20 32.73
C ALA A 623 -33.95 9.04 33.46
N LEU A 624 -34.03 7.84 32.87
CA LEU A 624 -34.58 6.66 33.54
C LEU A 624 -33.71 6.24 34.75
N LEU A 625 -32.38 6.29 34.61
CA LEU A 625 -31.46 5.99 35.71
C LEU A 625 -31.61 7.00 36.85
N GLN A 626 -31.66 8.30 36.53
CA GLN A 626 -31.86 9.35 37.54
C GLN A 626 -33.18 9.17 38.27
N ARG A 627 -34.26 8.88 37.53
CA ARG A 627 -35.58 8.63 38.11
C ARG A 627 -35.58 7.43 39.06
N ALA A 628 -35.01 6.30 38.64
CA ALA A 628 -34.89 5.13 39.50
C ALA A 628 -34.07 5.41 40.76
N GLY A 629 -33.00 6.21 40.66
CA GLY A 629 -32.21 6.65 41.81
C GLY A 629 -33.00 7.48 42.80
N VAL A 630 -33.72 8.51 42.33
CA VAL A 630 -34.56 9.38 43.18
C VAL A 630 -35.71 8.59 43.82
N GLU A 631 -36.37 7.71 43.07
CA GLU A 631 -37.45 6.87 43.60
C GLU A 631 -36.93 5.89 44.66
N ALA A 632 -35.75 5.29 44.45
CA ALA A 632 -35.12 4.38 45.42
C ALA A 632 -34.66 5.11 46.69
N GLU A 633 -34.05 6.30 46.57
CA GLU A 633 -33.68 7.13 47.72
C GLU A 633 -34.92 7.57 48.52
N ALA A 634 -36.00 7.95 47.84
CA ALA A 634 -37.27 8.30 48.48
C ALA A 634 -37.89 7.11 49.23
N GLU A 635 -37.82 5.90 48.65
CA GLU A 635 -38.28 4.67 49.30
C GLU A 635 -37.43 4.32 50.53
N GLN A 636 -36.10 4.41 50.41
CA GLN A 636 -35.17 4.24 51.54
C GLN A 636 -35.43 5.27 52.65
N THR A 637 -35.68 6.51 52.29
CA THR A 637 -35.99 7.58 53.26
C THR A 637 -37.32 7.32 53.97
N ARG A 638 -38.35 6.81 53.26
CA ARG A 638 -39.63 6.41 53.88
C ARG A 638 -39.49 5.22 54.83
N LEU A 639 -38.68 4.23 54.45
CA LEU A 639 -38.37 3.07 55.29
C LEU A 639 -37.55 3.49 56.53
N ALA A 640 -36.56 4.37 56.37
CA ALA A 640 -35.74 4.91 57.46
C ALA A 640 -36.53 5.83 58.39
N ALA A 641 -37.51 6.57 57.87
CA ALA A 641 -38.43 7.40 58.65
C ALA A 641 -39.52 6.58 59.37
N GLY A 642 -39.51 5.24 59.27
CA GLY A 642 -40.49 4.38 59.94
C GLY A 642 -41.92 4.49 59.39
N MET A 643 -42.09 5.07 58.19
CA MET A 643 -43.41 5.21 57.55
C MET A 643 -43.82 3.94 56.79
N THR A 644 -43.62 2.76 57.37
CA THR A 644 -44.38 1.59 56.95
C THR A 644 -45.80 1.79 57.46
N ALA A 645 -46.77 1.79 56.55
CA ALA A 645 -48.18 1.83 56.90
C ALA A 645 -48.56 0.57 57.70
N ALA A 646 -48.33 0.61 59.01
CA ALA A 646 -48.96 -0.26 59.99
C ALA A 646 -49.96 0.60 60.76
N ALA A 647 -51.24 0.24 60.62
CA ALA A 647 -52.38 0.92 61.20
C ALA A 647 -52.19 1.21 62.71
N ALA A 648 -52.14 2.48 63.08
CA ALA A 648 -52.42 2.90 64.45
C ALA A 648 -53.94 2.82 64.69
N PRO A 649 -54.43 2.13 65.73
CA PRO A 649 -55.85 2.16 66.06
C PRO A 649 -56.22 3.58 66.48
N ALA A 650 -57.38 4.05 66.02
CA ALA A 650 -57.91 5.37 66.33
C ALA A 650 -58.06 5.55 67.85
N SER A 651 -57.37 6.55 68.41
CA SER A 651 -57.67 7.06 69.74
C SER A 651 -59.06 7.74 69.73
N PRO A 652 -59.92 7.48 70.73
CA PRO A 652 -61.27 8.03 70.78
C PRO A 652 -61.24 9.54 71.06
N ALA A 653 -62.13 10.27 70.39
CA ALA A 653 -62.29 11.72 70.51
C ALA A 653 -62.76 12.14 71.92
N PRO A 654 -62.34 13.33 72.41
CA PRO A 654 -62.79 13.87 73.69
C PRO A 654 -64.27 14.35 73.63
N PRO A 655 -64.98 14.36 74.77
CA PRO A 655 -66.41 14.69 74.82
C PRO A 655 -66.66 16.19 74.55
N PRO A 656 -67.82 16.54 73.98
CA PRO A 656 -68.13 17.93 73.62
C PRO A 656 -68.45 18.78 74.86
N PRO A 657 -68.23 20.11 74.79
CA PRO A 657 -68.50 21.04 75.88
C PRO A 657 -70.01 21.22 76.11
N PRO A 658 -70.42 21.65 77.33
CA PRO A 658 -71.83 21.79 77.69
C PRO A 658 -72.51 22.92 76.93
N ALA A 659 -73.75 22.69 76.53
CA ALA A 659 -74.57 23.65 75.81
C ALA A 659 -74.99 24.84 76.69
N GLU A 660 -74.65 26.05 76.26
CA GLU A 660 -75.21 27.29 76.76
C GLU A 660 -76.69 27.40 76.37
N LYS A 661 -77.55 27.64 77.37
CA LYS A 661 -78.97 27.94 77.19
C LYS A 661 -79.16 29.38 76.70
N PRO A 662 -79.94 29.63 75.64
CA PRO A 662 -80.63 30.89 75.48
C PRO A 662 -81.94 30.87 76.28
N LYS A 663 -82.16 31.96 77.01
CA LYS A 663 -83.36 32.28 77.79
C LYS A 663 -84.59 32.37 76.87
N GLY A 664 -85.72 31.92 77.40
CA GLY A 664 -86.92 31.63 76.63
C GLY A 664 -87.64 32.83 76.00
N PHE A 665 -88.51 32.50 75.04
CA PHE A 665 -89.60 33.36 74.61
C PHE A 665 -90.65 32.53 73.87
N LEU A 666 -91.52 31.82 74.61
CA LEU A 666 -92.83 31.42 74.09
C LEU A 666 -93.90 31.88 75.06
N ARG A 667 -94.45 33.07 74.81
CA ARG A 667 -95.81 33.44 75.23
C ARG A 667 -96.34 34.62 74.41
N ARG A 668 -97.07 34.32 73.32
CA ARG A 668 -98.40 34.88 72.95
C ARG A 668 -98.74 34.52 71.49
N LEU A 669 -100.04 34.22 71.28
CA LEU A 669 -100.78 33.73 70.10
C LEU A 669 -100.99 32.20 70.14
N PHE A 670 -102.00 31.61 70.81
CA PHE A 670 -103.30 32.09 71.29
C PHE A 670 -103.69 31.37 72.61
N GLY A 671 -104.56 31.99 73.41
CA GLY A 671 -104.75 31.74 74.85
C GLY A 671 -105.39 30.41 75.29
N GLY A 672 -105.31 30.21 76.61
CA GLY A 672 -105.81 29.08 77.40
C GLY A 672 -105.05 29.01 78.72
#